data_AF-A0A966XPX3-F1
#
_entry.id   AF-A0A966XPX3-F1
#
_cell.length_a   1.000
_cell.length_b   1.000
_cell.length_c   1.000
_cell.angle_alpha   90.00
_cell.angle_beta   90.00
_cell.angle_gamma   90.00
#
_symmetry.space_group_name_H-M   'P 1'
#
loop_
_entity.id
_entity.type
_entity.pdbx_description
1 polymer ?
#
loop_
_entity_poly.entity_id
_entity_poly.type
_entity_poly.pdbx_seq_one_letter_code
_entity_poly.pdbx_strand_id
1 'polypeptide(L)'
;MIKGSRWPCQSSLPRLLCSLALSVAALSCAAQTTIESVTGWVQAGTEYVRIDLSRSLASVPAGFSIQSPARIALDFPGVSSAVGRSTVEINQGNLKSVSVAQSGERTRVVINLKQPATYVMKLQDKALVLVLGAVNGASPFTAPPSAFARAGDGDTLPLKDLDFRRGPDGSGRVVVALASNQVGVDVRLQGQMLVVEFLKSALPEGLRRRLDVSDFGTPVQTVSALQVGDRVRLLIEPRGVWTHSAYQSDGQFVVEVVAHKPDPDKLSQGPVYSGQKLSLNFQNIEVRALLQVIADFTNFNVITSDSVSGAVTLRLQDVPWDQALDIILQSKGLGVRKTGNVLWIAPRDEINAKEKLERESHLALENLEPVRTQSFQLNYTKAAEVAASLMATSGGAGAAASSSRVLSARGGVIAEPRTNQLFVTDVSAKLEQVQQLIAKVDIPVRQVLIEARIVEASDTFGKSLGVRLGGADLRAQKGGDGGYQLAGASRVAFGSSYANVVASSGAGGTVDLGNNFVSLPAIGQGGYSPATFAISIFSSAANRFLNLELSALEADGKGKVVSSPRVVTADQIKALIEQGTELPYQVATSSGATSIAFRKANLKLEVTPQITPEGNIILDLDVNKDTVGQSTAAGFAINTKHIKTQVLVENGGTVVIGGIFELTESETETKVPVLGDLPGVGNLFKTRSRLANKQEMLVFITPRTIADKASR
;
A
#
# COMPACT_ATOMS: atom_id res chain seq x y z
N MET A 1 73.28 -16.80 -17.71
CA MET A 1 73.54 -15.63 -16.82
C MET A 1 72.78 -15.90 -15.52
N ILE A 2 73.33 -16.74 -14.62
CA ILE A 2 74.24 -16.40 -13.49
C ILE A 2 73.44 -15.57 -12.46
N LYS A 3 73.12 -15.99 -11.22
CA LYS A 3 73.60 -16.99 -10.21
C LYS A 3 72.40 -17.23 -9.25
N GLY A 4 72.15 -18.32 -8.52
CA GLY A 4 72.81 -19.59 -8.17
C GLY A 4 72.01 -20.18 -6.98
N SER A 5 71.50 -21.42 -7.05
CA SER A 5 71.97 -22.64 -6.33
C SER A 5 72.01 -22.50 -4.78
N ARG A 6 71.45 -23.38 -3.93
CA ARG A 6 71.69 -24.85 -3.80
C ARG A 6 70.68 -25.54 -2.84
N TRP A 7 70.46 -26.84 -3.07
CA TRP A 7 69.99 -27.93 -2.17
C TRP A 7 71.05 -28.31 -1.07
N PRO A 8 71.00 -29.46 -0.34
CA PRO A 8 70.01 -30.06 0.59
C PRO A 8 70.67 -30.60 1.91
N CYS A 9 69.91 -31.38 2.71
CA CYS A 9 70.33 -32.54 3.53
C CYS A 9 70.85 -32.41 5.00
N GLN A 10 70.33 -33.35 5.81
CA GLN A 10 70.98 -34.18 6.84
C GLN A 10 71.14 -33.73 8.32
N SER A 11 70.35 -34.42 9.16
CA SER A 11 70.72 -35.19 10.37
C SER A 11 71.61 -34.57 11.45
N SER A 12 71.12 -34.59 12.71
CA SER A 12 71.76 -35.34 13.82
C SER A 12 71.06 -35.09 15.18
N LEU A 13 70.46 -36.15 15.74
CA LEU A 13 70.47 -36.39 17.19
C LEU A 13 71.91 -36.85 17.55
N PRO A 14 72.45 -36.62 18.77
CA PRO A 14 71.88 -37.25 19.98
C PRO A 14 72.07 -36.53 21.34
N ARG A 15 71.23 -36.97 22.29
CA ARG A 15 71.49 -37.26 23.72
C ARG A 15 72.78 -36.71 24.35
N LEU A 16 72.66 -35.89 25.39
CA LEU A 16 73.01 -36.23 26.78
C LEU A 16 72.85 -35.00 27.68
N LEU A 17 71.84 -35.01 28.57
CA LEU A 17 71.96 -34.57 29.96
C LEU A 17 70.63 -34.85 30.66
N CYS A 18 70.56 -36.07 31.19
CA CYS A 18 69.66 -36.45 32.27
C CYS A 18 69.84 -35.50 33.47
N SER A 19 68.79 -35.51 34.30
CA SER A 19 68.87 -35.39 35.76
C SER A 19 69.28 -34.03 36.34
N LEU A 20 68.37 -33.04 36.33
CA LEU A 20 68.18 -32.12 37.47
C LEU A 20 66.94 -31.19 37.32
N ALA A 21 65.70 -31.71 37.26
CA ALA A 21 64.50 -30.85 37.44
C ALA A 21 63.21 -31.64 37.75
N LEU A 22 63.32 -32.73 38.52
CA LEU A 22 62.19 -33.58 38.91
C LEU A 22 61.98 -33.52 40.43
N SER A 23 61.79 -32.31 40.96
CA SER A 23 61.26 -32.06 42.32
C SER A 23 61.14 -30.55 42.56
N VAL A 24 60.05 -29.92 42.11
CA VAL A 24 59.24 -28.86 42.76
C VAL A 24 58.17 -28.46 41.74
N ALA A 25 57.10 -29.24 41.67
CA ALA A 25 55.82 -28.79 41.13
C ALA A 25 54.80 -28.90 42.27
N ALA A 26 55.02 -28.07 43.30
CA ALA A 26 54.09 -27.89 44.39
C ALA A 26 53.08 -26.81 44.00
N LEU A 27 51.84 -27.24 43.77
CA LEU A 27 50.58 -26.55 44.04
C LEU A 27 50.53 -25.03 43.74
N SER A 28 50.10 -24.71 42.53
CA SER A 28 49.20 -23.56 42.30
C SER A 28 47.89 -24.09 41.71
N CYS A 29 47.13 -24.79 42.56
CA CYS A 29 45.72 -25.04 42.28
C CYS A 29 45.01 -23.67 42.29
N ALA A 30 44.71 -23.12 41.12
CA ALA A 30 43.90 -21.93 41.00
C ALA A 30 42.49 -22.29 41.47
N ALA A 31 42.20 -22.04 42.75
CA ALA A 31 40.88 -22.29 43.32
C ALA A 31 39.82 -21.55 42.50
N GLN A 32 38.84 -22.30 42.01
CA GLN A 32 37.72 -21.82 41.22
C GLN A 32 36.87 -20.85 42.07
N THR A 33 36.59 -19.65 41.56
CA THR A 33 35.78 -18.66 42.27
C THR A 33 34.36 -19.20 42.45
N THR A 34 33.78 -19.01 43.62
CA THR A 34 32.46 -19.53 43.99
C THR A 34 31.52 -18.40 44.40
N ILE A 35 30.25 -18.49 44.03
CA ILE A 35 29.19 -17.63 44.61
C ILE A 35 28.81 -18.20 45.97
N GLU A 36 29.03 -17.44 47.03
CA GLU A 36 28.80 -17.87 48.42
C GLU A 36 27.37 -17.57 48.87
N SER A 37 26.86 -16.38 48.56
CA SER A 37 25.49 -15.97 48.93
C SER A 37 24.90 -14.96 47.96
N VAL A 38 23.56 -14.96 47.89
CA VAL A 38 22.79 -13.91 47.20
C VAL A 38 21.76 -13.37 48.17
N THR A 39 21.78 -12.06 48.38
CA THR A 39 20.82 -11.35 49.25
C THR A 39 20.22 -10.17 48.49
N GLY A 40 18.99 -9.79 48.84
CA GLY A 40 18.40 -8.56 48.32
C GLY A 40 17.55 -7.88 49.38
N TRP A 41 17.54 -6.55 49.33
CA TRP A 41 16.85 -5.71 50.30
C TRP A 41 16.40 -4.40 49.64
N VAL A 42 15.57 -3.65 50.34
CA VAL A 42 15.15 -2.31 49.92
C VAL A 42 15.70 -1.29 50.91
N GLN A 43 16.37 -0.26 50.43
CA GLN A 43 16.89 0.84 51.25
C GLN A 43 16.49 2.16 50.61
N ALA A 44 15.79 3.01 51.37
CA ALA A 44 15.29 4.31 50.91
C ALA A 44 14.51 4.25 49.57
N GLY A 45 13.69 3.21 49.37
CA GLY A 45 12.85 3.04 48.18
C GLY A 45 13.57 2.52 46.93
N THR A 46 14.87 2.22 47.02
CA THR A 46 15.66 1.59 45.95
C THR A 46 15.94 0.14 46.30
N GLU A 47 15.74 -0.79 45.37
CA GLU A 47 16.02 -2.20 45.60
C GLU A 47 17.47 -2.57 45.26
N TYR A 48 18.12 -3.32 46.14
CA TYR A 48 19.50 -3.76 46.00
C TYR A 48 19.55 -5.29 45.98
N VAL A 49 20.44 -5.86 45.17
CA VAL A 49 20.80 -7.29 45.18
C VAL A 49 22.31 -7.39 45.32
N ARG A 50 22.80 -8.12 46.32
CA ARG A 50 24.22 -8.38 46.55
C ARG A 50 24.53 -9.85 46.34
N ILE A 51 25.57 -10.11 45.57
CA ILE A 51 26.08 -11.44 45.26
C ILE A 51 27.51 -11.49 45.82
N ASP A 52 27.71 -12.27 46.89
CA ASP A 52 29.03 -12.43 47.52
C ASP A 52 29.78 -13.61 46.87
N LEU A 53 31.07 -13.43 46.66
CA LEU A 53 31.97 -14.33 45.94
C LEU A 53 33.18 -14.65 46.81
N SER A 54 33.76 -15.85 46.68
CA SER A 54 34.97 -16.21 47.43
C SER A 54 36.20 -15.37 47.07
N ARG A 55 36.23 -14.84 45.84
CA ARG A 55 37.27 -13.96 45.28
C ARG A 55 36.65 -12.85 44.43
N SER A 56 37.35 -11.72 44.34
CA SER A 56 36.96 -10.59 43.49
C SER A 56 36.98 -10.97 41.99
N LEU A 57 36.02 -10.48 41.22
CA LEU A 57 35.98 -10.66 39.76
C LEU A 57 36.89 -9.65 39.06
N ALA A 58 37.56 -10.09 37.99
CA ALA A 58 38.39 -9.21 37.17
C ALA A 58 37.57 -8.17 36.37
N SER A 59 36.32 -8.47 36.07
CA SER A 59 35.39 -7.59 35.35
C SER A 59 33.94 -7.87 35.75
N VAL A 60 33.06 -6.90 35.52
CA VAL A 60 31.61 -7.07 35.73
C VAL A 60 31.06 -8.14 34.75
N PRO A 61 30.22 -9.08 35.22
CA PRO A 61 29.65 -10.13 34.37
C PRO A 61 28.66 -9.57 33.35
N ALA A 62 28.48 -10.28 32.24
CA ALA A 62 27.49 -9.93 31.24
C ALA A 62 26.08 -10.16 31.79
N GLY A 63 25.17 -9.21 31.56
CA GLY A 63 23.79 -9.31 32.02
C GLY A 63 22.79 -8.76 31.01
N PHE A 64 21.55 -9.25 31.05
CA PHE A 64 20.45 -8.77 30.22
C PHE A 64 19.11 -8.82 30.97
N SER A 65 18.20 -7.91 30.62
CA SER A 65 16.84 -7.85 31.18
C SER A 65 15.81 -8.30 30.16
N ILE A 66 14.86 -9.14 30.59
CA ILE A 66 13.68 -9.58 29.82
C ILE A 66 12.47 -8.86 30.40
N GLN A 67 11.63 -8.24 29.56
CA GLN A 67 10.47 -7.48 30.03
C GLN A 67 9.20 -8.32 30.24
N SER A 68 8.98 -9.36 29.43
CA SER A 68 7.81 -10.23 29.54
C SER A 68 8.21 -11.71 29.43
N PRO A 69 8.32 -12.46 30.55
CA PRO A 69 8.17 -12.02 31.95
C PRO A 69 9.39 -11.22 32.48
N ALA A 70 9.16 -10.34 33.46
CA ALA A 70 10.18 -9.45 34.03
C ALA A 70 11.30 -10.20 34.76
N ARG A 71 12.50 -10.25 34.17
CA ARG A 71 13.68 -10.97 34.71
C ARG A 71 14.99 -10.24 34.37
N ILE A 72 16.00 -10.37 35.22
CA ILE A 72 17.38 -9.96 34.92
C ILE A 72 18.26 -11.21 35.03
N ALA A 73 18.99 -11.56 33.98
CA ALA A 73 19.91 -12.69 33.96
C ALA A 73 21.36 -12.21 33.87
N LEU A 74 22.22 -12.71 34.75
CA LEU A 74 23.66 -12.43 34.82
C LEU A 74 24.44 -13.71 34.61
N ASP A 75 25.44 -13.70 33.73
CA ASP A 75 26.27 -14.85 33.40
C ASP A 75 27.69 -14.70 33.96
N PHE A 76 28.08 -15.63 34.81
CA PHE A 76 29.40 -15.70 35.43
C PHE A 76 30.23 -16.84 34.80
N PRO A 77 31.22 -16.53 33.96
CA PRO A 77 32.12 -17.53 33.38
C PRO A 77 33.19 -17.96 34.39
N GLY A 78 33.48 -19.25 34.48
CA GLY A 78 34.51 -19.83 35.36
C GLY A 78 34.17 -19.77 36.86
N VAL A 79 32.93 -19.43 37.22
CA VAL A 79 32.47 -19.33 38.61
C VAL A 79 31.49 -20.46 38.91
N SER A 80 31.68 -21.19 40.01
CA SER A 80 30.76 -22.24 40.48
C SER A 80 29.80 -21.72 41.56
N SER A 81 28.66 -22.37 41.77
CA SER A 81 27.72 -21.98 42.82
C SER A 81 27.98 -22.75 44.11
N ALA A 82 28.31 -22.05 45.20
CA ALA A 82 28.32 -22.59 46.57
C ALA A 82 27.06 -22.18 47.36
N VAL A 83 26.11 -21.48 46.71
CA VAL A 83 24.82 -21.12 47.30
C VAL A 83 24.06 -22.42 47.55
N GLY A 84 23.86 -22.79 48.81
CA GLY A 84 23.25 -24.07 49.22
C GLY A 84 21.80 -24.30 48.76
N ARG A 85 21.20 -23.34 48.03
CA ARG A 85 19.86 -23.43 47.43
C ARG A 85 19.89 -22.87 46.02
N SER A 86 19.24 -23.57 45.07
CA SER A 86 19.14 -23.15 43.66
C SER A 86 18.20 -21.97 43.43
N THR A 87 17.29 -21.69 44.37
CA THR A 87 16.44 -20.49 44.37
C THR A 87 16.36 -19.90 45.78
N VAL A 88 16.57 -18.59 45.89
CA VAL A 88 16.42 -17.78 47.10
C VAL A 88 15.21 -16.86 46.91
N GLU A 89 14.17 -17.04 47.72
CA GLU A 89 13.02 -16.12 47.72
C GLU A 89 13.35 -14.88 48.53
N ILE A 90 13.09 -13.70 47.96
CA ILE A 90 13.36 -12.40 48.59
C ILE A 90 12.05 -11.69 48.90
N ASN A 91 11.11 -11.66 47.94
CA ASN A 91 9.76 -11.10 48.05
C ASN A 91 9.66 -9.65 48.62
N GLN A 92 10.73 -8.86 48.54
CA GLN A 92 10.78 -7.46 48.98
C GLN A 92 10.79 -6.49 47.79
N GLY A 93 9.93 -5.46 47.82
CA GLY A 93 9.81 -4.51 46.70
C GLY A 93 9.46 -5.21 45.38
N ASN A 94 10.17 -4.82 44.31
CA ASN A 94 10.07 -5.44 42.98
C ASN A 94 10.78 -6.81 42.86
N LEU A 95 11.60 -7.21 43.85
CA LEU A 95 12.30 -8.50 43.84
C LEU A 95 11.35 -9.64 44.25
N LYS A 96 11.20 -10.65 43.40
CA LYS A 96 10.44 -11.87 43.71
C LYS A 96 11.37 -12.95 44.26
N SER A 97 12.29 -13.43 43.44
CA SER A 97 13.25 -14.47 43.80
C SER A 97 14.52 -14.37 42.96
N VAL A 98 15.62 -14.98 43.42
CA VAL A 98 16.84 -15.14 42.64
C VAL A 98 17.12 -16.62 42.48
N SER A 99 17.27 -17.08 41.24
CA SER A 99 17.61 -18.45 40.90
C SER A 99 19.04 -18.51 40.40
N VAL A 100 19.84 -19.43 40.93
CA VAL A 100 21.22 -19.69 40.52
C VAL A 100 21.25 -21.05 39.83
N ALA A 101 21.61 -21.07 38.56
CA ALA A 101 21.73 -22.27 37.75
C ALA A 101 23.16 -22.41 37.23
N GLN A 102 23.84 -23.50 37.57
CA GLN A 102 25.17 -23.80 37.08
C GLN A 102 25.09 -24.85 35.95
N SER A 103 25.73 -24.58 34.82
CA SER A 103 25.84 -25.50 33.69
C SER A 103 27.24 -25.42 33.08
N GLY A 104 28.00 -26.51 33.19
CA GLY A 104 29.40 -26.55 32.78
C GLY A 104 30.24 -25.50 33.55
N GLU A 105 31.01 -24.70 32.83
CA GLU A 105 31.84 -23.62 33.40
C GLU A 105 31.09 -22.29 33.57
N ARG A 106 29.78 -22.24 33.34
CA ARG A 106 28.98 -21.01 33.46
C ARG A 106 27.95 -21.13 34.57
N THR A 107 27.92 -20.15 35.44
CA THR A 107 26.84 -19.98 36.41
C THR A 107 25.97 -18.80 36.01
N ARG A 108 24.68 -19.04 35.81
CA ARG A 108 23.68 -18.02 35.51
C ARG A 108 22.87 -17.69 36.75
N VAL A 109 22.84 -16.40 37.10
CA VAL A 109 22.01 -15.86 38.18
C VAL A 109 20.82 -15.13 37.56
N VAL A 110 19.60 -15.60 37.82
CA VAL A 110 18.35 -15.04 37.29
C VAL A 110 17.56 -14.41 38.42
N ILE A 111 17.43 -13.09 38.39
CA ILE A 111 16.64 -12.30 39.31
C ILE A 111 15.23 -12.15 38.71
N ASN A 112 14.24 -12.77 39.33
CA ASN A 112 12.85 -12.67 38.93
C ASN A 112 12.22 -11.45 39.60
N LEU A 113 11.54 -10.62 38.79
CA LEU A 113 10.93 -9.37 39.24
C LEU A 113 9.40 -9.43 39.11
N LYS A 114 8.70 -8.57 39.87
CA LYS A 114 7.23 -8.41 39.76
C LYS A 114 6.86 -7.48 38.59
N GLN A 115 7.71 -6.50 38.30
CA GLN A 115 7.62 -5.52 37.22
C GLN A 115 9.01 -5.33 36.59
N PRO A 116 9.11 -4.94 35.30
CA PRO A 116 10.41 -4.64 34.68
C PRO A 116 11.18 -3.58 35.48
N ALA A 117 12.49 -3.78 35.64
CA ALA A 117 13.40 -2.84 36.29
C ALA A 117 14.67 -2.63 35.45
N THR A 118 15.22 -1.42 35.50
CA THR A 118 16.59 -1.17 35.03
C THR A 118 17.57 -1.54 36.14
N TYR A 119 18.84 -1.79 35.81
CA TYR A 119 19.84 -2.17 36.81
C TYR A 119 21.22 -1.58 36.52
N VAL A 120 21.98 -1.31 37.59
CA VAL A 120 23.39 -0.92 37.53
C VAL A 120 24.19 -1.88 38.39
N MET A 121 25.28 -2.41 37.84
CA MET A 121 26.20 -3.32 38.54
C MET A 121 27.42 -2.55 39.05
N LYS A 122 27.79 -2.78 40.31
CA LYS A 122 29.02 -2.27 40.92
C LYS A 122 29.78 -3.43 41.55
N LEU A 123 31.07 -3.54 41.20
CA LEU A 123 31.97 -4.45 41.89
C LEU A 123 32.44 -3.78 43.19
N GLN A 124 32.29 -4.47 44.30
CA GLN A 124 32.74 -4.02 45.61
C GLN A 124 33.53 -5.16 46.27
N ASP A 125 34.84 -5.14 46.08
CA ASP A 125 35.77 -6.17 46.52
C ASP A 125 35.34 -7.59 46.08
N LYS A 126 34.85 -8.38 47.03
CA LYS A 126 34.36 -9.76 46.84
C LYS A 126 32.86 -9.85 46.57
N ALA A 127 32.16 -8.73 46.42
CA ALA A 127 30.72 -8.71 46.18
C ALA A 127 30.38 -7.95 44.88
N LEU A 128 29.40 -8.46 44.15
CA LEU A 128 28.75 -7.73 43.07
C LEU A 128 27.42 -7.19 43.59
N VAL A 129 27.26 -5.87 43.58
CA VAL A 129 26.03 -5.19 44.01
C VAL A 129 25.28 -4.68 42.79
N LEU A 130 24.03 -5.09 42.65
CA LEU A 130 23.07 -4.59 41.69
C LEU A 130 22.14 -3.61 42.38
N VAL A 131 21.95 -2.46 41.76
CA VAL A 131 20.95 -1.46 42.15
C VAL A 131 19.84 -1.48 41.11
N LEU A 132 18.61 -1.78 41.51
CA LEU A 132 17.44 -1.80 40.63
C LEU A 132 16.72 -0.46 40.66
N GLY A 133 16.32 0.01 39.47
CA GLY A 133 15.51 1.21 39.30
C GLY A 133 14.11 0.88 38.80
N ALA A 134 13.10 1.51 39.42
CA ALA A 134 11.69 1.37 39.04
C ALA A 134 11.41 1.88 37.62
N VAL A 135 10.51 1.20 36.90
CA VAL A 135 9.98 1.61 35.59
C VAL A 135 8.55 2.09 35.80
N ASN A 136 8.37 3.36 36.20
CA ASN A 136 7.04 3.94 36.39
C ASN A 136 6.32 4.12 35.02
N GLY A 137 5.11 3.57 34.85
CA GLY A 137 4.20 3.81 33.71
C GLY A 137 3.08 4.81 34.06
N ALA A 138 2.28 5.43 33.17
CA ALA A 138 2.08 5.39 31.71
C ALA A 138 1.37 6.71 31.25
N SER A 139 1.65 7.33 30.09
CA SER A 139 0.93 7.23 28.80
C SER A 139 1.60 8.14 27.72
N PRO A 140 1.28 8.01 26.42
CA PRO A 140 2.21 7.65 25.35
C PRO A 140 3.21 8.75 24.95
N PHE A 141 4.43 8.29 24.70
CA PHE A 141 5.52 8.92 23.95
C PHE A 141 6.12 10.24 24.48
N THR A 142 7.46 10.20 24.53
CA THR A 142 8.43 11.31 24.60
C THR A 142 8.80 11.81 26.01
N ALA A 143 10.04 11.53 26.44
CA ALA A 143 10.88 12.49 27.17
C ALA A 143 12.38 12.04 27.19
N PRO A 144 13.35 12.98 27.11
CA PRO A 144 14.79 12.75 26.98
C PRO A 144 15.53 12.83 28.36
N PRO A 145 16.87 13.05 28.48
CA PRO A 145 17.86 12.05 28.93
C PRO A 145 18.61 12.42 30.24
N SER A 146 19.41 11.51 30.82
CA SER A 146 20.65 11.82 31.58
C SER A 146 21.37 10.51 31.98
N ALA A 147 22.49 10.14 31.32
CA ALA A 147 23.91 10.40 31.69
C ALA A 147 24.36 9.64 32.95
N PHE A 148 25.52 8.96 33.06
CA PHE A 148 26.91 9.29 32.69
C PHE A 148 27.70 7.95 32.50
N ALA A 149 28.71 7.77 31.65
CA ALA A 149 29.83 8.62 31.30
C ALA A 149 29.91 8.94 29.80
N ARG A 150 30.57 10.06 29.50
CA ARG A 150 30.81 10.59 28.15
C ARG A 150 31.62 9.60 27.32
N ALA A 151 30.95 8.88 26.42
CA ALA A 151 31.51 8.41 25.16
C ALA A 151 30.87 9.26 24.06
N GLY A 152 31.67 9.63 23.06
CA GLY A 152 31.41 10.73 22.13
C GLY A 152 30.06 10.70 21.40
N ASP A 153 29.69 11.89 20.93
CA ASP A 153 28.55 12.19 20.07
C ASP A 153 28.12 11.09 19.10
N GLY A 154 26.80 10.91 19.00
CA GLY A 154 26.13 11.27 17.76
C GLY A 154 26.04 10.27 16.61
N ASP A 155 26.70 9.13 16.64
CA ASP A 155 26.70 8.27 15.45
C ASP A 155 25.54 7.25 15.43
N THR A 156 24.61 7.49 14.51
CA THR A 156 23.75 6.42 13.96
C THR A 156 24.64 5.39 13.29
N LEU A 157 24.74 4.21 13.87
CA LEU A 157 25.64 3.17 13.37
C LEU A 157 24.98 2.40 12.21
N PRO A 158 25.66 2.19 11.07
CA PRO A 158 25.07 1.46 9.96
C PRO A 158 24.94 -0.03 10.30
N LEU A 159 23.85 -0.66 9.82
CA LEU A 159 23.81 -2.12 9.73
C LEU A 159 24.90 -2.59 8.77
N LYS A 160 25.70 -3.57 9.19
CA LYS A 160 26.83 -4.06 8.40
C LYS A 160 26.35 -5.01 7.29
N ASP A 161 25.39 -5.86 7.61
CA ASP A 161 24.90 -6.89 6.68
C ASP A 161 23.49 -7.37 7.08
N LEU A 162 22.76 -7.89 6.09
CA LEU A 162 21.47 -8.55 6.23
C LEU A 162 21.47 -9.80 5.36
N ASP A 163 21.54 -10.96 6.01
CA ASP A 163 21.61 -12.27 5.37
C ASP A 163 20.42 -13.15 5.77
N PHE A 164 20.03 -14.07 4.89
CA PHE A 164 19.01 -15.08 5.14
C PHE A 164 19.58 -16.47 4.92
N ARG A 165 19.38 -17.36 5.90
CA ARG A 165 19.83 -18.75 5.83
C ARG A 165 18.72 -19.71 6.20
N ARG A 166 18.71 -20.85 5.54
CA ARG A 166 17.91 -22.01 5.95
C ARG A 166 18.61 -22.75 7.09
N GLY A 167 17.95 -22.90 8.22
CA GLY A 167 18.43 -23.72 9.34
C GLY A 167 18.28 -25.23 9.08
N PRO A 168 18.96 -26.08 9.87
CA PRO A 168 18.94 -27.54 9.70
C PRO A 168 17.53 -28.14 9.85
N ASP A 169 16.68 -27.53 10.68
CA ASP A 169 15.30 -27.98 10.94
C ASP A 169 14.27 -27.39 9.95
N GLY A 170 14.72 -26.80 8.83
CA GLY A 170 13.86 -26.10 7.89
C GLY A 170 13.37 -24.73 8.41
N SER A 171 13.98 -24.21 9.47
CA SER A 171 13.73 -22.87 9.99
C SER A 171 14.27 -21.79 9.06
N GLY A 172 13.60 -20.64 9.01
CA GLY A 172 14.11 -19.45 8.35
C GLY A 172 14.90 -18.61 9.34
N ARG A 173 16.21 -18.45 9.12
CA ARG A 173 17.11 -17.69 9.98
C ARG A 173 17.51 -16.38 9.30
N VAL A 174 17.08 -15.26 9.86
CA VAL A 174 17.48 -13.92 9.46
C VAL A 174 18.63 -13.47 10.35
N VAL A 175 19.79 -13.17 9.75
CA VAL A 175 20.99 -12.75 10.47
C VAL A 175 21.32 -11.31 10.08
N VAL A 176 21.34 -10.41 11.07
CA VAL A 176 21.69 -9.01 10.89
C VAL A 176 23.02 -8.74 11.57
N ALA A 177 24.03 -8.33 10.81
CA ALA A 177 25.30 -7.92 11.38
C ALA A 177 25.21 -6.46 11.86
N LEU A 178 25.43 -6.27 13.16
CA LEU A 178 25.35 -4.98 13.82
C LEU A 178 26.75 -4.36 13.94
N ALA A 179 26.83 -3.04 13.91
CA ALA A 179 28.09 -2.35 14.12
C ALA A 179 28.63 -2.53 15.54
N SER A 180 27.74 -2.67 16.52
CA SER A 180 28.03 -2.81 17.95
C SER A 180 27.00 -3.72 18.63
N ASN A 181 27.38 -4.37 19.72
CA ASN A 181 26.47 -5.13 20.59
C ASN A 181 25.54 -4.23 21.43
N GLN A 182 25.74 -2.90 21.39
CA GLN A 182 24.94 -1.92 22.10
C GLN A 182 23.72 -1.40 21.30
N VAL A 183 23.52 -1.86 20.06
CA VAL A 183 22.33 -1.50 19.28
C VAL A 183 21.10 -2.12 19.95
N GLY A 184 20.17 -1.29 20.39
CA GLY A 184 18.91 -1.75 20.96
C GLY A 184 18.02 -2.35 19.88
N VAL A 185 17.48 -3.55 20.12
CA VAL A 185 16.59 -4.24 19.18
C VAL A 185 15.25 -4.51 19.87
N ASP A 186 14.16 -4.10 19.22
CA ASP A 186 12.79 -4.36 19.65
C ASP A 186 12.12 -5.34 18.67
N VAL A 187 11.52 -6.41 19.17
CA VAL A 187 10.84 -7.42 18.35
C VAL A 187 9.38 -7.45 18.72
N ARG A 188 8.51 -7.15 17.76
CA ARG A 188 7.06 -7.15 17.96
C ARG A 188 6.34 -7.91 16.87
N LEU A 189 5.20 -8.48 17.25
CA LEU A 189 4.30 -9.17 16.34
C LEU A 189 3.22 -8.17 15.90
N GLN A 190 3.09 -7.94 14.59
CA GLN A 190 2.11 -7.02 14.03
C GLN A 190 1.27 -7.78 12.99
N GLY A 191 0.11 -8.27 13.40
CA GLY A 191 -0.71 -9.17 12.59
C GLY A 191 -0.03 -10.54 12.42
N GLN A 192 0.21 -10.96 11.18
CA GLN A 192 0.98 -12.17 10.85
C GLN A 192 2.46 -11.89 10.57
N MET A 193 2.90 -10.63 10.63
CA MET A 193 4.27 -10.23 10.34
C MET A 193 5.08 -10.03 11.63
N LEU A 194 6.37 -10.33 11.54
CA LEU A 194 7.32 -10.07 12.62
C LEU A 194 8.14 -8.82 12.29
N VAL A 195 8.04 -7.82 13.15
CA VAL A 195 8.68 -6.51 12.98
C VAL A 195 9.82 -6.38 13.98
N VAL A 196 11.02 -6.18 13.47
CA VAL A 196 12.23 -5.94 14.26
C VAL A 196 12.67 -4.50 14.06
N GLU A 197 12.76 -3.72 15.13
CA GLU A 197 13.23 -2.33 15.08
C GLU A 197 14.60 -2.20 15.73
N PHE A 198 15.60 -1.84 14.94
CA PHE A 198 16.94 -1.47 15.39
C PHE A 198 16.95 0.03 15.73
N LEU A 199 17.29 0.35 16.98
CA LEU A 199 17.34 1.72 17.52
C LEU A 199 18.66 2.40 17.14
N LYS A 200 18.61 3.67 16.74
CA LYS A 200 19.79 4.49 16.40
C LYS A 200 20.69 3.86 15.33
N SER A 201 20.07 3.23 14.34
CA SER A 201 20.78 2.53 13.26
C SER A 201 20.43 3.13 11.90
N ALA A 202 21.41 3.15 11.00
CA ALA A 202 21.21 3.55 9.61
C ALA A 202 21.20 2.32 8.69
N LEU A 203 20.37 2.33 7.66
CA LEU A 203 20.30 1.31 6.62
C LEU A 203 21.07 1.78 5.38
N PRO A 204 22.27 1.22 5.10
CA PRO A 204 22.99 1.47 3.86
C PRO A 204 22.14 1.16 2.62
N GLU A 205 22.36 1.90 1.54
CA GLU A 205 21.58 1.77 0.31
C GLU A 205 21.60 0.34 -0.26
N GLY A 206 22.74 -0.36 -0.19
CA GLY A 206 22.86 -1.76 -0.65
C GLY A 206 22.00 -2.77 0.14
N LEU A 207 21.57 -2.42 1.36
CA LEU A 207 20.69 -3.25 2.19
C LEU A 207 19.21 -2.84 2.08
N ARG A 208 18.86 -1.80 1.31
CA ARG A 208 17.48 -1.37 1.03
C ARG A 208 16.83 -2.21 -0.06
N ARG A 209 16.80 -3.52 0.14
CA ARG A 209 16.23 -4.49 -0.81
C ARG A 209 15.24 -5.41 -0.12
N ARG A 210 14.25 -5.88 -0.87
CA ARG A 210 13.37 -6.96 -0.46
C ARG A 210 14.01 -8.28 -0.87
N LEU A 211 14.29 -9.14 0.10
CA LEU A 211 14.75 -10.50 -0.13
C LEU A 211 13.51 -11.39 -0.27
N ASP A 212 13.31 -11.98 -1.43
CA ASP A 212 12.39 -13.11 -1.61
C ASP A 212 13.14 -14.39 -1.27
N VAL A 213 12.67 -15.08 -0.24
CA VAL A 213 13.31 -16.28 0.31
C VAL A 213 12.38 -17.49 0.29
N SER A 214 11.30 -17.39 -0.50
CA SER A 214 10.32 -18.45 -0.67
C SER A 214 10.93 -19.74 -1.26
N ASP A 215 11.91 -19.63 -2.14
CA ASP A 215 12.63 -20.75 -2.78
C ASP A 215 13.45 -21.61 -1.78
N PHE A 216 13.75 -21.08 -0.60
CA PHE A 216 14.53 -21.80 0.41
C PHE A 216 13.71 -22.82 1.22
N GLY A 217 12.39 -22.93 0.96
CA GLY A 217 11.54 -23.93 1.62
C GLY A 217 11.44 -23.76 3.14
N THR A 218 11.46 -22.51 3.60
CA THR A 218 11.28 -22.09 5.00
C THR A 218 9.90 -21.47 5.20
N PRO A 219 9.42 -21.25 6.44
CA PRO A 219 8.18 -20.50 6.66
C PRO A 219 8.27 -19.03 6.24
N VAL A 220 9.47 -18.45 6.08
CA VAL A 220 9.62 -17.04 5.72
C VAL A 220 9.47 -16.89 4.21
N GLN A 221 8.61 -15.97 3.76
CA GLN A 221 8.45 -15.64 2.34
C GLN A 221 9.31 -14.46 1.95
N THR A 222 9.18 -13.34 2.68
CA THR A 222 9.95 -12.14 2.36
C THR A 222 10.56 -11.49 3.59
N VAL A 223 11.72 -10.88 3.38
CA VAL A 223 12.45 -10.08 4.38
C VAL A 223 12.74 -8.73 3.76
N SER A 224 12.28 -7.64 4.37
CA SER A 224 12.53 -6.29 3.88
C SER A 224 12.98 -5.37 5.01
N ALA A 225 14.01 -4.55 4.74
CA ALA A 225 14.49 -3.55 5.67
C ALA A 225 14.14 -2.15 5.15
N LEU A 226 13.56 -1.32 6.01
CA LEU A 226 13.21 0.06 5.71
C LEU A 226 13.80 0.99 6.77
N GLN A 227 14.31 2.15 6.36
CA GLN A 227 14.68 3.22 7.28
C GLN A 227 13.42 3.98 7.70
N VAL A 228 13.18 4.10 9.00
CA VAL A 228 12.08 4.90 9.58
C VAL A 228 12.68 5.85 10.61
N GLY A 229 12.95 7.08 10.20
CA GLY A 229 13.63 8.07 11.05
C GLY A 229 15.05 7.62 11.40
N ASP A 230 15.36 7.57 12.70
CA ASP A 230 16.64 7.11 13.26
C ASP A 230 16.68 5.59 13.54
N ARG A 231 15.69 4.84 13.06
CA ARG A 231 15.55 3.40 13.31
C ARG A 231 15.52 2.63 11.98
N VAL A 232 16.06 1.42 11.98
CA VAL A 232 15.84 0.47 10.89
C VAL A 232 14.72 -0.48 11.28
N ARG A 233 13.67 -0.56 10.47
CA ARG A 233 12.58 -1.50 10.63
C ARG A 233 12.76 -2.64 9.64
N LEU A 234 12.95 -3.84 10.17
CA LEU A 234 13.01 -5.09 9.41
C LEU A 234 11.66 -5.80 9.53
N LEU A 235 11.01 -6.02 8.39
CA LEU A 235 9.74 -6.72 8.24
C LEU A 235 10.02 -8.13 7.74
N ILE A 236 9.60 -9.13 8.51
CA ILE A 236 9.70 -10.54 8.17
C ILE A 236 8.26 -11.05 7.98
N GLU A 237 7.97 -11.55 6.77
CA GLU A 237 6.65 -12.08 6.38
C GLU A 237 6.67 -13.62 6.34
N PRO A 238 6.24 -14.29 7.43
CA PRO A 238 6.11 -15.74 7.46
C PRO A 238 4.74 -16.24 6.96
N ARG A 239 4.69 -17.50 6.51
CA ARG A 239 3.49 -18.22 6.06
C ARG A 239 3.21 -19.43 6.97
N GLY A 240 1.94 -19.64 7.27
CA GLY A 240 1.46 -20.80 8.04
C GLY A 240 1.48 -20.58 9.54
N VAL A 241 1.47 -21.66 10.31
CA VAL A 241 1.61 -21.62 11.77
C VAL A 241 3.09 -21.73 12.10
N TRP A 242 3.62 -20.81 12.89
CA TRP A 242 5.05 -20.71 13.17
C TRP A 242 5.30 -20.17 14.58
N THR A 243 6.50 -20.43 15.09
CA THR A 243 7.03 -19.82 16.31
C THR A 243 8.36 -19.14 15.97
N HIS A 244 8.75 -18.15 16.77
CA HIS A 244 9.99 -17.43 16.57
C HIS A 244 10.85 -17.42 17.83
N SER A 245 12.16 -17.37 17.64
CA SER A 245 13.14 -17.06 18.68
C SER A 245 14.07 -15.96 18.16
N ALA A 246 14.42 -15.02 19.04
CA ALA A 246 15.31 -13.92 18.69
C ALA A 246 16.38 -13.77 19.76
N TYR A 247 17.63 -13.61 19.35
CA TYR A 247 18.76 -13.42 20.25
C TYR A 247 19.87 -12.60 19.58
N GLN A 248 20.68 -11.94 20.40
CA GLN A 248 21.82 -11.14 19.97
C GLN A 248 23.10 -11.74 20.57
N SER A 249 24.09 -12.05 19.73
CA SER A 249 25.41 -12.55 20.15
C SER A 249 26.48 -11.98 19.24
N ASP A 250 27.64 -11.62 19.81
CA ASP A 250 28.86 -11.29 19.06
C ASP A 250 28.68 -10.27 17.91
N GLY A 251 27.88 -9.22 18.16
CA GLY A 251 27.63 -8.18 17.15
C GLY A 251 26.70 -8.63 16.02
N GLN A 252 25.98 -9.73 16.17
CA GLN A 252 24.92 -10.19 15.28
C GLN A 252 23.59 -10.30 16.02
N PHE A 253 22.51 -10.00 15.32
CA PHE A 253 21.15 -10.25 15.77
C PHE A 253 20.52 -11.33 14.88
N VAL A 254 20.01 -12.38 15.50
CA VAL A 254 19.46 -13.54 14.81
C VAL A 254 18.00 -13.71 15.18
N VAL A 255 17.15 -13.78 14.16
CA VAL A 255 15.75 -14.20 14.28
C VAL A 255 15.58 -15.53 13.58
N GLU A 256 15.08 -16.53 14.30
CA GLU A 256 14.81 -17.85 13.78
C GLU A 256 13.30 -18.10 13.82
N VAL A 257 12.73 -18.43 12.65
CA VAL A 257 11.29 -18.72 12.48
C VAL A 257 11.12 -20.19 12.10
N VAL A 258 10.43 -20.95 12.94
CA VAL A 258 10.22 -22.39 12.75
C VAL A 258 8.76 -22.64 12.40
N ALA A 259 8.52 -23.42 11.35
CA ALA A 259 7.16 -23.83 10.97
C ALA A 259 6.65 -24.89 11.95
N HIS A 260 5.51 -24.64 12.57
CA HIS A 260 4.80 -25.64 13.34
C HIS A 260 3.77 -26.29 12.42
N LYS A 261 4.09 -27.48 11.89
CA LYS A 261 3.09 -28.33 11.25
C LYS A 261 2.30 -29.01 12.37
N PRO A 262 1.00 -28.72 12.56
CA PRO A 262 0.19 -29.62 13.37
C PRO A 262 0.24 -31.00 12.71
N ASP A 263 0.59 -32.04 13.47
CA ASP A 263 0.59 -33.42 13.00
C ASP A 263 -0.72 -33.72 12.25
N PRO A 264 -0.68 -34.08 10.95
CA PRO A 264 -1.89 -34.41 10.21
C PRO A 264 -2.58 -35.68 10.73
N ASP A 265 -1.86 -36.54 11.46
CA ASP A 265 -2.44 -37.69 12.16
C ASP A 265 -3.34 -37.29 13.36
N LYS A 266 -3.34 -36.01 13.76
CA LYS A 266 -4.21 -35.48 14.82
C LYS A 266 -5.40 -34.66 14.29
N LEU A 267 -5.48 -34.42 12.98
CA LEU A 267 -6.56 -33.63 12.36
C LEU A 267 -7.62 -34.49 11.65
N SER A 268 -7.43 -35.81 11.57
CA SER A 268 -8.40 -36.74 10.97
C SER A 268 -9.05 -37.70 11.97
N GLN A 269 -8.90 -37.47 13.28
CA GLN A 269 -9.58 -38.27 14.28
C GLN A 269 -10.63 -37.40 14.96
N GLY A 270 -11.77 -38.03 15.30
CA GLY A 270 -12.82 -37.43 16.10
C GLY A 270 -12.32 -36.89 17.45
N PRO A 271 -13.23 -36.46 18.35
CA PRO A 271 -12.86 -35.83 19.62
C PRO A 271 -11.59 -36.41 20.26
N VAL A 272 -10.59 -35.54 20.51
CA VAL A 272 -9.30 -35.95 21.08
C VAL A 272 -9.52 -36.39 22.52
N TYR A 273 -9.54 -37.71 22.73
CA TYR A 273 -9.64 -38.31 24.05
C TYR A 273 -8.24 -38.39 24.68
N SER A 274 -8.06 -37.72 25.81
CA SER A 274 -6.77 -37.53 26.50
C SER A 274 -6.78 -38.08 27.92
N GLY A 275 -7.86 -38.74 28.33
CA GLY A 275 -8.01 -39.33 29.64
C GLY A 275 -7.03 -40.47 29.92
N GLN A 276 -6.71 -40.67 31.19
CA GLN A 276 -6.00 -41.88 31.65
C GLN A 276 -6.71 -43.14 31.13
N LYS A 277 -5.92 -44.10 30.64
CA LYS A 277 -6.45 -45.35 30.07
C LYS A 277 -7.00 -46.23 31.18
N LEU A 278 -8.15 -46.83 30.93
CA LEU A 278 -8.84 -47.70 31.86
C LEU A 278 -9.29 -48.97 31.14
N SER A 279 -9.19 -50.10 31.83
CA SER A 279 -9.66 -51.41 31.36
C SER A 279 -10.73 -51.91 32.32
N LEU A 280 -11.96 -52.08 31.83
CA LEU A 280 -13.14 -52.48 32.61
C LEU A 280 -13.87 -53.61 31.89
N ASN A 281 -14.36 -54.60 32.62
CA ASN A 281 -15.20 -55.65 32.07
C ASN A 281 -16.42 -55.82 32.97
N PHE A 282 -17.57 -55.34 32.52
CA PHE A 282 -18.82 -55.44 33.24
C PHE A 282 -19.88 -56.10 32.38
N GLN A 283 -20.57 -57.08 32.98
CA GLN A 283 -21.74 -57.72 32.39
C GLN A 283 -22.95 -57.29 33.19
N ASN A 284 -23.92 -56.66 32.53
CA ASN A 284 -25.17 -56.21 33.13
C ASN A 284 -25.01 -55.32 34.38
N ILE A 285 -24.14 -54.30 34.31
CA ILE A 285 -23.97 -53.31 35.39
C ILE A 285 -24.94 -52.14 35.19
N GLU A 286 -25.49 -51.59 36.28
CA GLU A 286 -26.27 -50.36 36.22
C GLU A 286 -25.39 -49.17 35.79
N VAL A 287 -25.92 -48.33 34.90
CA VAL A 287 -25.19 -47.16 34.36
C VAL A 287 -24.70 -46.23 35.48
N ARG A 288 -25.46 -46.07 36.57
CA ARG A 288 -25.08 -45.24 37.72
C ARG A 288 -23.84 -45.75 38.43
N ALA A 289 -23.79 -47.05 38.70
CA ALA A 289 -22.63 -47.69 39.33
C ALA A 289 -21.39 -47.60 38.41
N LEU A 290 -21.58 -47.76 37.10
CA LEU A 290 -20.50 -47.62 36.12
C LEU A 290 -19.95 -46.18 36.06
N LEU A 291 -20.82 -45.17 36.07
CA LEU A 291 -20.42 -43.76 36.08
C LEU A 291 -19.67 -43.38 37.37
N GLN A 292 -20.03 -43.99 38.50
CA GLN A 292 -19.34 -43.79 39.78
C GLN A 292 -17.92 -44.39 39.76
N VAL A 293 -17.74 -45.57 39.18
CA VAL A 293 -16.40 -46.17 39.01
C VAL A 293 -15.50 -45.28 38.15
N ILE A 294 -16.05 -44.65 37.11
CA ILE A 294 -15.30 -43.69 36.28
C ILE A 294 -15.00 -42.40 37.06
N ALA A 295 -15.93 -41.93 37.89
CA ALA A 295 -15.74 -40.77 38.78
C ALA A 295 -14.60 -40.99 39.77
N ASP A 296 -14.61 -42.13 40.47
CA ASP A 296 -13.61 -42.53 41.46
C ASP A 296 -12.22 -42.68 40.84
N PHE A 297 -12.15 -43.12 39.58
CA PHE A 297 -10.89 -43.23 38.84
C PHE A 297 -10.32 -41.87 38.41
N THR A 298 -11.18 -40.88 38.15
CA THR A 298 -10.78 -39.61 37.50
C THR A 298 -10.74 -38.41 38.46
N ASN A 299 -11.08 -38.62 39.74
CA ASN A 299 -11.25 -37.59 40.76
C ASN A 299 -12.28 -36.49 40.41
N PHE A 300 -13.16 -36.74 39.43
CA PHE A 300 -14.28 -35.86 39.14
C PHE A 300 -15.49 -36.24 39.98
N ASN A 301 -16.18 -35.25 40.53
CA ASN A 301 -17.44 -35.50 41.22
C ASN A 301 -18.55 -35.67 40.18
N VAL A 302 -19.18 -36.83 40.15
CA VAL A 302 -20.29 -37.12 39.22
C VAL A 302 -21.63 -36.97 39.94
N ILE A 303 -22.51 -36.13 39.39
CA ILE A 303 -23.91 -36.01 39.83
C ILE A 303 -24.79 -36.60 38.74
N THR A 304 -25.47 -37.69 39.06
CA THR A 304 -26.36 -38.42 38.14
C THR A 304 -27.83 -38.12 38.49
N SER A 305 -28.61 -37.70 37.49
CA SER A 305 -30.07 -37.51 37.66
C SER A 305 -30.75 -38.83 38.03
N ASP A 306 -31.87 -38.77 38.77
CA ASP A 306 -32.64 -39.96 39.17
C ASP A 306 -33.22 -40.71 37.95
N SER A 307 -33.41 -39.99 36.84
CA SER A 307 -33.89 -40.52 35.56
C SER A 307 -32.85 -41.34 34.78
N VAL A 308 -31.58 -41.36 35.22
CA VAL A 308 -30.54 -42.21 34.63
C VAL A 308 -30.75 -43.66 35.09
N SER A 309 -31.39 -44.46 34.23
CA SER A 309 -31.70 -45.88 34.49
C SER A 309 -31.32 -46.78 33.31
N GLY A 310 -31.08 -48.06 33.61
CA GLY A 310 -30.74 -49.09 32.63
C GLY A 310 -29.40 -49.76 32.92
N ALA A 311 -29.27 -51.00 32.44
CA ALA A 311 -28.04 -51.76 32.50
C ALA A 311 -27.26 -51.65 31.18
N VAL A 312 -25.93 -51.71 31.29
CA VAL A 312 -25.00 -51.77 30.16
C VAL A 312 -24.08 -52.98 30.38
N THR A 313 -23.82 -53.70 29.30
CA THR A 313 -22.73 -54.67 29.22
C THR A 313 -21.62 -54.04 28.40
N LEU A 314 -20.45 -53.86 29.01
CA LEU A 314 -19.33 -53.14 28.40
C LEU A 314 -18.01 -53.83 28.73
N ARG A 315 -17.20 -54.05 27.69
CA ARG A 315 -15.82 -54.50 27.83
C ARG A 315 -14.91 -53.47 27.17
N LEU A 316 -14.12 -52.78 27.97
CA LEU A 316 -13.12 -51.80 27.56
C LEU A 316 -11.74 -52.35 27.89
N GLN A 317 -10.81 -52.24 26.94
CA GLN A 317 -9.41 -52.59 27.12
C GLN A 317 -8.54 -51.44 26.61
N ASP A 318 -7.75 -50.86 27.51
CA ASP A 318 -6.83 -49.74 27.23
C ASP A 318 -7.48 -48.52 26.56
N VAL A 319 -8.72 -48.19 26.95
CA VAL A 319 -9.48 -47.06 26.41
C VAL A 319 -9.35 -45.84 27.35
N PRO A 320 -9.06 -44.63 26.86
CA PRO A 320 -9.14 -43.38 27.65
C PRO A 320 -10.50 -43.23 28.34
N TRP A 321 -10.52 -42.80 29.61
CA TRP A 321 -11.77 -42.71 30.38
C TRP A 321 -12.81 -41.75 29.79
N ASP A 322 -12.37 -40.68 29.11
CA ASP A 322 -13.22 -39.70 28.45
C ASP A 322 -13.87 -40.26 27.18
N GLN A 323 -13.13 -41.11 26.45
CA GLN A 323 -13.69 -41.91 25.36
C GLN A 323 -14.70 -42.94 25.88
N ALA A 324 -14.35 -43.63 26.97
CA ALA A 324 -15.22 -44.60 27.61
C ALA A 324 -16.52 -43.95 28.09
N LEU A 325 -16.44 -42.78 28.73
CA LEU A 325 -17.58 -42.01 29.19
C LEU A 325 -18.48 -41.59 28.01
N ASP A 326 -17.90 -41.05 26.93
CA ASP A 326 -18.66 -40.62 25.76
C ASP A 326 -19.40 -41.80 25.09
N ILE A 327 -18.75 -42.96 24.94
CA ILE A 327 -19.39 -44.18 24.40
C ILE A 327 -20.58 -44.61 25.26
N ILE A 328 -20.43 -44.57 26.60
CA ILE A 328 -21.51 -44.92 27.53
C ILE A 328 -22.67 -43.93 27.39
N LEU A 329 -22.37 -42.62 27.38
CA LEU A 329 -23.37 -41.56 27.25
C LEU A 329 -24.12 -41.67 25.92
N GLN A 330 -23.43 -41.90 24.79
CA GLN A 330 -24.04 -42.08 23.48
C GLN A 330 -24.93 -43.33 23.41
N SER A 331 -24.47 -44.46 23.95
CA SER A 331 -25.23 -45.72 23.91
C SER A 331 -26.56 -45.67 24.68
N LYS A 332 -26.67 -44.76 25.65
CA LYS A 332 -27.86 -44.60 26.50
C LYS A 332 -28.56 -43.25 26.32
N GLY A 333 -28.17 -42.45 25.32
CA GLY A 333 -28.80 -41.15 25.03
C GLY A 333 -28.64 -40.10 26.15
N LEU A 334 -27.59 -40.22 26.95
CA LEU A 334 -27.28 -39.30 28.04
C LEU A 334 -26.39 -38.16 27.54
N GLY A 335 -26.47 -37.01 28.20
CA GLY A 335 -25.56 -35.88 27.99
C GLY A 335 -24.76 -35.58 29.25
N VAL A 336 -23.64 -34.89 29.07
CA VAL A 336 -22.79 -34.42 30.17
C VAL A 336 -22.65 -32.90 30.10
N ARG A 337 -22.72 -32.24 31.26
CA ARG A 337 -22.33 -30.84 31.43
C ARG A 337 -21.26 -30.74 32.50
N LYS A 338 -20.15 -30.11 32.14
CA LYS A 338 -19.03 -29.89 33.02
C LYS A 338 -19.12 -28.49 33.62
N THR A 339 -19.22 -28.43 34.94
CA THR A 339 -19.12 -27.18 35.69
C THR A 339 -17.97 -27.31 36.67
N GLY A 340 -16.79 -26.83 36.27
CA GLY A 340 -15.57 -26.97 37.07
C GLY A 340 -15.15 -28.43 37.28
N ASN A 341 -15.12 -28.86 38.54
CA ASN A 341 -14.77 -30.24 38.96
C ASN A 341 -15.98 -31.20 39.07
N VAL A 342 -17.16 -30.74 38.66
CA VAL A 342 -18.40 -31.52 38.75
C VAL A 342 -18.90 -31.85 37.34
N LEU A 343 -19.20 -33.12 37.11
CA LEU A 343 -19.84 -33.63 35.90
C LEU A 343 -21.30 -33.92 36.22
N TRP A 344 -22.21 -33.15 35.61
CA TRP A 344 -23.64 -33.41 35.68
C TRP A 344 -24.05 -34.29 34.48
N ILE A 345 -24.55 -35.50 34.77
CA ILE A 345 -25.01 -36.46 33.76
C ILE A 345 -26.51 -36.68 33.91
N ALA A 346 -27.24 -36.44 32.82
CA ALA A 346 -28.69 -36.59 32.74
C ALA A 346 -29.09 -36.99 31.30
N PRO A 347 -30.32 -37.47 31.06
CA PRO A 347 -30.85 -37.66 29.72
C PRO A 347 -30.70 -36.38 28.89
N ARG A 348 -30.35 -36.53 27.60
CA ARG A 348 -30.02 -35.39 26.73
C ARG A 348 -31.19 -34.41 26.59
N ASP A 349 -32.43 -34.90 26.66
CA ASP A 349 -33.64 -34.08 26.60
C ASP A 349 -33.81 -33.18 27.83
N GLU A 350 -33.48 -33.66 29.04
CA GLU A 350 -33.53 -32.84 30.27
C GLU A 350 -32.50 -31.70 30.23
N ILE A 351 -31.28 -32.00 29.76
CA ILE A 351 -30.22 -30.99 29.61
C ILE A 351 -30.63 -29.94 28.58
N ASN A 352 -31.17 -30.37 27.43
CA ASN A 352 -31.63 -29.47 26.38
C ASN A 352 -32.82 -28.61 26.85
N ALA A 353 -33.77 -29.20 27.59
CA ALA A 353 -34.92 -28.48 28.14
C ALA A 353 -34.48 -27.44 29.18
N LYS A 354 -33.58 -27.81 30.10
CA LYS A 354 -33.02 -26.88 31.09
C LYS A 354 -32.25 -25.74 30.42
N GLU A 355 -31.41 -26.04 29.43
CA GLU A 355 -30.64 -25.03 28.71
C GLU A 355 -31.55 -24.10 27.88
N LYS A 356 -32.62 -24.65 27.29
CA LYS A 356 -33.64 -23.83 26.61
C LYS A 356 -34.30 -22.88 27.61
N LEU A 357 -34.72 -23.38 28.77
CA LEU A 357 -35.34 -22.59 29.83
C LEU A 357 -34.37 -21.53 30.38
N GLU A 358 -33.10 -21.88 30.59
CA GLU A 358 -32.06 -20.92 30.99
C GLU A 358 -31.90 -19.81 29.93
N ARG A 359 -31.79 -20.14 28.64
CA ARG A 359 -31.72 -19.13 27.57
C ARG A 359 -33.00 -18.28 27.48
N GLU A 360 -34.18 -18.90 27.58
CA GLU A 360 -35.46 -18.18 27.61
C GLU A 360 -35.55 -17.26 28.82
N SER A 361 -35.04 -17.69 29.99
CA SER A 361 -35.00 -16.86 31.20
C SER A 361 -34.05 -15.68 31.03
N HIS A 362 -32.89 -15.88 30.39
CA HIS A 362 -31.96 -14.80 30.07
C HIS A 362 -32.57 -13.78 29.10
N LEU A 363 -33.27 -14.24 28.06
CA LEU A 363 -33.99 -13.37 27.13
C LEU A 363 -35.19 -12.66 27.81
N ALA A 364 -35.88 -13.34 28.73
CA ALA A 364 -36.95 -12.75 29.52
C ALA A 364 -36.42 -11.67 30.46
N LEU A 365 -35.27 -11.90 31.10
CA LEU A 365 -34.57 -10.90 31.92
C LEU A 365 -34.20 -9.66 31.10
N GLU A 366 -33.59 -9.84 29.92
CA GLU A 366 -33.28 -8.73 28.99
C GLU A 366 -34.56 -7.94 28.58
N ASN A 367 -35.68 -8.65 28.42
CA ASN A 367 -36.98 -8.04 28.13
C ASN A 367 -37.65 -7.38 29.35
N LEU A 368 -37.20 -7.64 30.57
CA LEU A 368 -37.71 -7.01 31.79
C LEU A 368 -36.87 -5.80 32.22
N GLU A 369 -35.68 -5.61 31.63
CA GLU A 369 -34.86 -4.43 31.90
C GLU A 369 -35.59 -3.14 31.42
N PRO A 370 -35.52 -2.05 32.21
CA PRO A 370 -36.15 -0.79 31.84
C PRO A 370 -35.39 -0.12 30.69
N VAL A 371 -36.13 0.27 29.65
CA VAL A 371 -35.58 1.09 28.55
C VAL A 371 -35.39 2.53 29.00
N ARG A 372 -34.33 3.17 28.51
CA ARG A 372 -34.02 4.59 28.75
C ARG A 372 -33.82 5.29 27.42
N THR A 373 -34.21 6.56 27.36
CA THR A 373 -33.95 7.42 26.20
C THR A 373 -32.74 8.29 26.48
N GLN A 374 -31.76 8.27 25.58
CA GLN A 374 -30.58 9.12 25.62
C GLN A 374 -30.46 9.90 24.32
N SER A 375 -30.07 11.18 24.43
CA SER A 375 -29.79 12.03 23.27
C SER A 375 -28.29 12.05 22.96
N PHE A 376 -27.97 11.97 21.68
CA PHE A 376 -26.61 12.10 21.15
C PHE A 376 -26.58 13.25 20.13
N GLN A 377 -25.70 14.23 20.37
CA GLN A 377 -25.44 15.32 19.44
C GLN A 377 -24.37 14.86 18.44
N LEU A 378 -24.65 14.99 17.14
CA LEU A 378 -23.69 14.68 16.08
C LEU A 378 -23.11 15.99 15.51
N ASN A 379 -21.81 16.00 15.23
CA ASN A 379 -21.09 17.19 14.79
C ASN A 379 -20.78 17.18 13.29
N TYR A 380 -20.41 16.02 12.73
CA TYR A 380 -19.94 15.90 11.35
C TYR A 380 -20.90 15.10 10.48
N THR A 381 -21.51 14.07 11.05
CA THR A 381 -22.45 13.19 10.35
C THR A 381 -23.90 13.63 10.55
N LYS A 382 -24.76 13.35 9.56
CA LYS A 382 -26.19 13.68 9.65
C LYS A 382 -26.93 12.65 10.50
N ALA A 383 -27.71 13.11 11.47
CA ALA A 383 -28.51 12.26 12.37
C ALA A 383 -29.46 11.32 11.62
N ALA A 384 -30.02 11.77 10.50
CA ALA A 384 -30.92 10.95 9.68
C ALA A 384 -30.22 9.71 9.07
N GLU A 385 -28.98 9.85 8.61
CA GLU A 385 -28.21 8.76 8.02
C GLU A 385 -27.77 7.76 9.08
N VAL A 386 -27.35 8.24 10.25
CA VAL A 386 -27.01 7.39 11.40
C VAL A 386 -28.24 6.65 11.93
N ALA A 387 -29.38 7.31 12.05
CA ALA A 387 -30.64 6.67 12.45
C ALA A 387 -31.05 5.56 11.48
N ALA A 388 -30.92 5.80 10.17
CA ALA A 388 -31.15 4.77 9.16
C ALA A 388 -30.20 3.58 9.34
N SER A 389 -28.91 3.82 9.62
CA SER A 389 -27.93 2.74 9.84
C SER A 389 -28.18 1.92 11.12
N LEU A 390 -28.72 2.54 12.17
CA LEU A 390 -29.05 1.86 13.44
C LEU A 390 -30.36 1.07 13.35
N MET A 391 -31.32 1.54 12.56
CA MET A 391 -32.58 0.85 12.28
C MET A 391 -32.45 -0.20 11.18
N ALA A 392 -31.45 -0.08 10.31
CA ALA A 392 -31.19 -1.03 9.23
C ALA A 392 -30.90 -2.42 9.82
N THR A 393 -31.89 -3.29 9.72
CA THR A 393 -31.66 -4.73 9.79
C THR A 393 -30.83 -5.09 8.58
N SER A 394 -29.67 -5.74 8.78
CA SER A 394 -28.88 -6.38 7.73
C SER A 394 -29.72 -7.48 7.07
N GLY A 395 -30.65 -7.09 6.21
CA GLY A 395 -31.66 -7.94 5.57
C GLY A 395 -31.48 -7.87 4.07
N GLY A 396 -30.51 -8.63 3.56
CA GLY A 396 -30.61 -9.13 2.20
C GLY A 396 -31.76 -10.14 2.16
N ALA A 397 -32.65 -10.01 1.17
CA ALA A 397 -33.78 -10.90 0.98
C ALA A 397 -33.29 -12.36 0.77
N GLY A 398 -33.56 -13.24 1.74
CA GLY A 398 -33.43 -14.68 1.58
C GLY A 398 -32.28 -15.35 2.34
N ALA A 399 -32.31 -15.33 3.67
CA ALA A 399 -31.79 -16.40 4.54
C ALA A 399 -32.20 -16.10 6.00
N ALA A 400 -32.51 -17.13 6.77
CA ALA A 400 -33.04 -17.04 8.14
C ALA A 400 -32.27 -16.04 9.02
N ALA A 401 -33.00 -15.02 9.47
CA ALA A 401 -32.50 -13.85 10.17
C ALA A 401 -31.99 -14.18 11.58
N SER A 402 -30.67 -14.27 11.74
CA SER A 402 -30.03 -13.76 12.96
C SER A 402 -29.77 -12.28 12.73
N SER A 403 -30.78 -11.47 13.01
CA SER A 403 -30.72 -10.01 12.94
C SER A 403 -29.65 -9.52 13.92
N SER A 404 -28.44 -9.25 13.46
CA SER A 404 -27.43 -8.52 14.23
C SER A 404 -27.84 -7.04 14.34
N ARG A 405 -29.01 -6.78 14.91
CA ARG A 405 -29.50 -5.44 15.20
C ARG A 405 -28.63 -4.90 16.35
N VAL A 406 -28.06 -3.72 16.14
CA VAL A 406 -27.28 -3.03 17.19
C VAL A 406 -28.18 -2.72 18.38
N LEU A 407 -29.42 -2.32 18.10
CA LEU A 407 -30.50 -2.09 19.07
C LEU A 407 -31.19 -3.38 19.51
N SER A 408 -31.79 -3.38 20.70
CA SER A 408 -32.65 -4.47 21.17
C SER A 408 -33.94 -4.58 20.35
N ALA A 409 -34.72 -5.64 20.58
CA ALA A 409 -36.04 -5.82 19.96
C ALA A 409 -37.02 -4.67 20.30
N ARG A 410 -36.84 -4.04 21.47
CA ARG A 410 -37.66 -2.92 21.98
C ARG A 410 -37.00 -1.56 21.72
N GLY A 411 -35.81 -1.56 21.12
CA GLY A 411 -35.04 -0.36 20.84
C GLY A 411 -35.64 0.47 19.72
N GLY A 412 -35.66 1.79 19.90
CA GLY A 412 -36.16 2.76 18.92
C GLY A 412 -35.20 3.92 18.75
N VAL A 413 -35.15 4.50 17.56
CA VAL A 413 -34.29 5.64 17.23
C VAL A 413 -35.10 6.71 16.50
N ILE A 414 -34.92 7.97 16.91
CA ILE A 414 -35.55 9.14 16.29
C ILE A 414 -34.44 10.15 16.00
N ALA A 415 -34.33 10.59 14.74
CA ALA A 415 -33.43 11.69 14.38
C ALA A 415 -34.22 13.00 14.33
N GLU A 416 -33.66 14.05 14.95
CA GLU A 416 -34.14 15.43 14.84
C GLU A 416 -33.21 16.21 13.90
N PRO A 417 -33.62 16.47 12.64
CA PRO A 417 -32.73 17.07 11.64
C PRO A 417 -32.33 18.51 11.96
N ARG A 418 -33.21 19.27 12.64
CA ARG A 418 -32.98 20.71 12.88
C ARG A 418 -31.85 20.96 13.86
N THR A 419 -31.69 20.11 14.88
CA THR A 419 -30.62 20.20 15.87
C THR A 419 -29.50 19.17 15.64
N ASN A 420 -29.60 18.34 14.60
CA ASN A 420 -28.70 17.21 14.34
C ASN A 420 -28.51 16.29 15.57
N GLN A 421 -29.61 16.00 16.26
CA GLN A 421 -29.64 15.14 17.44
C GLN A 421 -30.27 13.79 17.14
N LEU A 422 -29.73 12.76 17.77
CA LEU A 422 -30.22 11.39 17.72
C LEU A 422 -30.76 11.00 19.09
N PHE A 423 -32.05 10.69 19.18
CA PHE A 423 -32.67 10.16 20.39
C PHE A 423 -32.79 8.64 20.26
N VAL A 424 -32.10 7.92 21.13
CA VAL A 424 -32.07 6.46 21.15
C VAL A 424 -32.73 5.98 22.43
N THR A 425 -33.74 5.13 22.30
CA THR A 425 -34.45 4.51 23.41
C THR A 425 -34.09 3.03 23.44
N ASP A 426 -33.32 2.59 24.43
CA ASP A 426 -32.92 1.18 24.57
C ASP A 426 -32.47 0.84 26.01
N VAL A 427 -32.07 -0.41 26.26
CA VAL A 427 -31.42 -0.85 27.51
C VAL A 427 -30.03 -0.22 27.67
N SER A 428 -29.58 -0.02 28.91
CA SER A 428 -28.34 0.72 29.21
C SER A 428 -27.10 0.14 28.51
N ALA A 429 -26.97 -1.19 28.46
CA ALA A 429 -25.85 -1.85 27.78
C ALA A 429 -25.82 -1.57 26.26
N LYS A 430 -26.98 -1.39 25.62
CA LYS A 430 -27.07 -1.05 24.19
C LYS A 430 -26.79 0.42 23.93
N LEU A 431 -27.21 1.31 24.84
CA LEU A 431 -26.89 2.74 24.74
C LEU A 431 -25.37 2.99 24.80
N GLU A 432 -24.63 2.26 25.66
CA GLU A 432 -23.16 2.32 25.70
C GLU A 432 -22.52 1.83 24.38
N GLN A 433 -23.04 0.76 23.79
CA GLN A 433 -22.58 0.25 22.49
C GLN A 433 -22.84 1.28 21.37
N VAL A 434 -24.02 1.90 21.36
CA VAL A 434 -24.37 2.96 20.41
C VAL A 434 -23.47 4.18 20.58
N GLN A 435 -23.18 4.59 21.83
CA GLN A 435 -22.25 5.68 22.12
C GLN A 435 -20.85 5.39 21.56
N GLN A 436 -20.33 4.17 21.78
CA GLN A 436 -19.02 3.77 21.24
C GLN A 436 -18.99 3.72 19.71
N LEU A 437 -20.11 3.33 19.08
CA LEU A 437 -20.24 3.32 17.61
C LEU A 437 -20.26 4.75 17.06
N ILE A 438 -21.09 5.63 17.64
CA ILE A 438 -21.19 7.03 17.24
C ILE A 438 -19.83 7.72 17.36
N ALA A 439 -19.09 7.49 18.45
CA ALA A 439 -17.76 8.08 18.65
C ALA A 439 -16.73 7.67 17.57
N LYS A 440 -16.91 6.51 16.91
CA LYS A 440 -16.04 6.06 15.82
C LYS A 440 -16.50 6.57 14.45
N VAL A 441 -17.79 6.84 14.28
CA VAL A 441 -18.40 7.25 13.00
C VAL A 441 -18.39 8.77 12.84
N ASP A 442 -18.63 9.53 13.92
CA ASP A 442 -18.72 11.00 13.91
C ASP A 442 -17.32 11.65 13.93
N ILE A 443 -16.52 11.35 12.91
CA ILE A 443 -15.20 11.95 12.66
C ILE A 443 -15.28 12.94 11.49
N PRO A 444 -14.46 14.01 11.48
CA PRO A 444 -14.43 14.95 10.36
C PRO A 444 -13.99 14.25 9.08
N VAL A 445 -14.75 14.48 8.00
CA VAL A 445 -14.37 14.00 6.67
C VAL A 445 -13.19 14.80 6.13
N ARG A 446 -12.25 14.09 5.50
CA ARG A 446 -11.12 14.71 4.82
C ARG A 446 -11.59 15.39 3.53
N GLN A 447 -10.93 16.49 3.19
CA GLN A 447 -11.19 17.23 1.95
C GLN A 447 -10.06 17.01 0.94
N VAL A 448 -10.42 17.00 -0.33
CA VAL A 448 -9.50 16.87 -1.46
C VAL A 448 -9.69 18.07 -2.39
N LEU A 449 -8.59 18.73 -2.71
CA LEU A 449 -8.51 19.68 -3.82
C LEU A 449 -8.09 18.92 -5.08
N ILE A 450 -8.91 19.01 -6.13
CA ILE A 450 -8.62 18.42 -7.42
C ILE A 450 -8.31 19.55 -8.40
N GLU A 451 -7.13 19.48 -9.00
CA GLU A 451 -6.72 20.36 -10.09
C GLU A 451 -6.63 19.54 -11.37
N ALA A 452 -7.38 19.95 -12.38
CA ALA A 452 -7.22 19.45 -13.74
C ALA A 452 -6.42 20.45 -14.57
N ARG A 453 -5.60 19.96 -15.51
CA ARG A 453 -4.98 20.78 -16.55
C ARG A 453 -5.24 20.13 -17.89
N ILE A 454 -6.00 20.80 -18.73
CA ILE A 454 -6.27 20.39 -20.10
C ILE A 454 -5.42 21.28 -20.98
N VAL A 455 -4.45 20.68 -21.66
CA VAL A 455 -3.51 21.36 -22.54
C VAL A 455 -3.86 20.98 -23.97
N GLU A 456 -4.17 21.97 -24.79
CA GLU A 456 -4.37 21.82 -26.22
C GLU A 456 -3.27 22.57 -26.95
N ALA A 457 -2.53 21.87 -27.80
CA ALA A 457 -1.52 22.42 -28.67
C ALA A 457 -1.95 22.23 -30.12
N SER A 458 -1.82 23.28 -30.93
CA SER A 458 -2.03 23.23 -32.36
C SER A 458 -0.78 23.74 -33.09
N ASP A 459 -0.42 23.05 -34.15
CA ASP A 459 0.69 23.38 -35.04
C ASP A 459 0.21 23.22 -36.48
N THR A 460 0.06 24.34 -37.16
CA THR A 460 -0.44 24.42 -38.53
C THR A 460 0.67 24.92 -39.43
N PHE A 461 1.01 24.12 -40.43
CA PHE A 461 1.99 24.48 -41.45
C PHE A 461 1.33 24.49 -42.83
N GLY A 462 1.67 25.50 -43.61
CA GLY A 462 1.12 25.71 -44.93
C GLY A 462 2.16 26.19 -45.92
N LYS A 463 2.21 25.58 -47.11
CA LYS A 463 3.13 25.98 -48.19
C LYS A 463 2.45 25.93 -49.55
N SER A 464 2.49 27.02 -50.31
CA SER A 464 1.99 27.06 -51.69
C SER A 464 2.96 27.74 -52.63
N LEU A 465 3.02 27.21 -53.85
CA LEU A 465 3.82 27.75 -54.95
C LEU A 465 3.01 27.63 -56.23
N GLY A 466 2.95 28.70 -57.02
CA GLY A 466 2.21 28.72 -58.27
C GLY A 466 2.76 29.75 -59.25
N VAL A 467 2.29 29.65 -60.49
CA VAL A 467 2.83 30.37 -61.64
C VAL A 467 1.70 30.86 -62.54
N ARG A 468 1.86 32.07 -63.08
CA ARG A 468 1.08 32.54 -64.22
C ARG A 468 2.01 32.89 -65.38
N LEU A 469 1.71 32.34 -66.55
CA LEU A 469 2.41 32.61 -67.80
C LEU A 469 1.43 33.23 -68.79
N GLY A 470 1.76 34.41 -69.28
CA GLY A 470 0.93 35.16 -70.21
C GLY A 470 1.75 35.71 -71.36
N GLY A 471 1.07 36.07 -72.44
CA GLY A 471 1.71 36.66 -73.59
C GLY A 471 0.67 37.27 -74.51
N ALA A 472 1.06 38.33 -75.18
CA ALA A 472 0.18 39.07 -76.07
C ALA A 472 0.96 39.64 -77.26
N ASP A 473 0.31 39.66 -78.41
CA ASP A 473 0.82 40.27 -79.64
C ASP A 473 -0.20 41.30 -80.15
N LEU A 474 0.19 42.57 -80.05
CA LEU A 474 -0.62 43.73 -80.45
C LEU A 474 -0.23 44.25 -81.84
N ARG A 475 0.66 43.58 -82.58
CA ARG A 475 1.10 44.07 -83.90
C ARG A 475 -0.08 44.29 -84.85
N ALA A 476 -1.03 43.35 -84.89
CA ALA A 476 -2.26 43.47 -85.67
C ALA A 476 -3.13 44.66 -85.24
N GLN A 477 -3.25 44.88 -83.93
CA GLN A 477 -4.06 45.97 -83.36
C GLN A 477 -3.44 47.36 -83.58
N LYS A 478 -2.11 47.43 -83.78
CA LYS A 478 -1.37 48.66 -84.06
C LYS A 478 -1.14 48.91 -85.56
N GLY A 479 -1.99 48.33 -86.42
CA GLY A 479 -1.95 48.54 -87.87
C GLY A 479 -0.84 47.79 -88.61
N GLY A 480 -0.19 46.83 -87.93
CA GLY A 480 0.78 45.93 -88.53
C GLY A 480 0.25 44.51 -88.62
N ASP A 481 1.18 43.58 -88.66
CA ASP A 481 0.95 42.19 -89.00
C ASP A 481 1.22 41.30 -87.76
N GLY A 482 0.18 40.71 -87.16
CA GLY A 482 0.27 39.95 -85.90
C GLY A 482 0.50 38.44 -86.07
N GLY A 483 1.18 37.78 -85.15
CA GLY A 483 1.62 36.38 -85.32
C GLY A 483 2.79 36.21 -86.30
N TYR A 484 3.09 34.97 -86.68
CA TYR A 484 4.16 34.58 -87.59
C TYR A 484 3.58 34.07 -88.91
N GLN A 485 4.09 34.56 -90.04
CA GLN A 485 3.66 34.14 -91.36
C GLN A 485 4.25 32.76 -91.69
N LEU A 486 3.42 31.85 -92.18
CA LEU A 486 3.83 30.51 -92.58
C LEU A 486 4.00 30.42 -94.11
N ALA A 487 2.94 30.75 -94.85
CA ALA A 487 2.92 30.84 -96.31
C ALA A 487 1.72 31.69 -96.78
N GLY A 488 1.87 32.49 -97.83
CA GLY A 488 0.80 33.36 -98.33
C GLY A 488 0.24 34.29 -97.24
N ALA A 489 -1.09 34.41 -97.15
CA ALA A 489 -1.77 35.16 -96.09
C ALA A 489 -1.98 34.36 -94.78
N SER A 490 -1.48 33.11 -94.70
CA SER A 490 -1.66 32.26 -93.52
C SER A 490 -0.65 32.59 -92.41
N ARG A 491 -1.15 32.80 -91.20
CA ARG A 491 -0.37 33.21 -90.04
C ARG A 491 -0.73 32.36 -88.82
N VAL A 492 0.27 32.13 -87.97
CA VAL A 492 0.11 31.45 -86.67
C VAL A 492 0.34 32.47 -85.57
N ALA A 493 -0.62 32.61 -84.66
CA ALA A 493 -0.50 33.45 -83.48
C ALA A 493 -0.75 32.63 -82.22
N PHE A 494 -0.18 33.09 -81.11
CA PHE A 494 -0.36 32.49 -79.79
C PHE A 494 -1.04 33.51 -78.88
N GLY A 495 -1.99 33.07 -78.08
CA GLY A 495 -2.77 33.92 -77.19
C GLY A 495 -3.35 33.11 -76.05
N SER A 496 -3.85 33.81 -75.03
CA SER A 496 -4.42 33.21 -73.81
C SER A 496 -5.79 32.55 -74.01
N SER A 497 -6.44 32.74 -75.16
CA SER A 497 -7.68 32.08 -75.55
C SER A 497 -7.82 32.07 -77.07
N TYR A 498 -8.77 31.29 -77.62
CA TYR A 498 -9.06 31.29 -79.06
C TYR A 498 -9.43 32.70 -79.57
N ALA A 499 -10.24 33.44 -78.82
CA ALA A 499 -10.58 34.83 -79.15
C ALA A 499 -9.35 35.74 -79.12
N ASN A 500 -8.45 35.54 -78.16
CA ASN A 500 -7.20 36.29 -78.09
C ASN A 500 -6.29 35.99 -79.29
N VAL A 501 -6.23 34.74 -79.74
CA VAL A 501 -5.50 34.34 -80.96
C VAL A 501 -6.07 35.05 -82.19
N VAL A 502 -7.40 35.03 -82.39
CA VAL A 502 -8.08 35.71 -83.52
C VAL A 502 -7.80 37.22 -83.53
N ALA A 503 -7.88 37.86 -82.36
CA ALA A 503 -7.58 39.28 -82.22
C ALA A 503 -6.09 39.61 -82.46
N SER A 504 -5.20 38.75 -81.98
CA SER A 504 -3.74 38.91 -82.14
C SER A 504 -3.27 38.67 -83.57
N SER A 505 -3.97 37.84 -84.36
CA SER A 505 -3.68 37.60 -85.77
C SER A 505 -4.29 38.63 -86.72
N GLY A 506 -5.09 39.58 -86.22
CA GLY A 506 -5.73 40.62 -87.02
C GLY A 506 -7.02 40.19 -87.73
N ALA A 507 -7.60 39.06 -87.33
CA ALA A 507 -8.84 38.53 -87.90
C ALA A 507 -10.11 39.09 -87.23
N GLY A 508 -9.98 40.14 -86.40
CA GLY A 508 -11.06 40.85 -85.71
C GLY A 508 -11.01 40.74 -84.18
N GLY A 509 -11.66 41.68 -83.48
CA GLY A 509 -11.67 41.75 -82.00
C GLY A 509 -10.50 42.52 -81.38
N THR A 510 -10.49 42.64 -80.06
CA THR A 510 -9.46 43.36 -79.27
C THR A 510 -8.57 42.36 -78.54
N VAL A 511 -7.25 42.59 -78.53
CA VAL A 511 -6.31 41.77 -77.78
C VAL A 511 -6.45 42.03 -76.27
N ASP A 512 -6.74 40.99 -75.51
CA ASP A 512 -6.83 41.05 -74.04
C ASP A 512 -5.46 40.79 -73.41
N LEU A 513 -5.00 41.73 -72.59
CA LEU A 513 -3.70 41.69 -71.91
C LEU A 513 -3.79 41.16 -70.47
N GLY A 514 -5.00 40.99 -69.93
CA GLY A 514 -5.23 40.56 -68.55
C GLY A 514 -5.23 39.04 -68.37
N ASN A 515 -5.30 38.28 -69.46
CA ASN A 515 -5.40 36.83 -69.43
C ASN A 515 -4.07 36.11 -69.67
N ASN A 516 -3.85 35.01 -68.95
CA ASN A 516 -2.65 34.19 -68.98
C ASN A 516 -2.96 32.82 -69.61
N PHE A 517 -2.08 32.31 -70.47
CA PHE A 517 -2.24 30.98 -71.07
C PHE A 517 -1.93 29.84 -70.09
N VAL A 518 -1.10 30.08 -69.06
CA VAL A 518 -1.05 29.25 -67.84
C VAL A 518 -1.47 30.12 -66.67
N SER A 519 -2.50 29.72 -65.92
CA SER A 519 -2.96 30.43 -64.73
C SER A 519 -3.12 29.46 -63.58
N LEU A 520 -2.01 29.18 -62.90
CA LEU A 520 -1.93 28.27 -61.76
C LEU A 520 -1.33 29.01 -60.55
N PRO A 521 -1.94 30.10 -60.06
CA PRO A 521 -1.40 30.85 -58.94
C PRO A 521 -1.34 30.00 -57.66
N ALA A 522 -0.48 30.40 -56.72
CA ALA A 522 -0.47 29.85 -55.38
C ALA A 522 -1.80 30.17 -54.67
N ILE A 523 -2.25 29.26 -53.81
CA ILE A 523 -3.45 29.43 -53.00
C ILE A 523 -3.05 30.06 -51.67
N GLY A 524 -3.84 31.02 -51.18
CA GLY A 524 -3.63 31.62 -49.86
C GLY A 524 -3.81 30.60 -48.72
N GLN A 525 -3.05 30.76 -47.65
CA GLN A 525 -3.06 29.85 -46.50
C GLN A 525 -3.11 30.65 -45.20
N GLY A 526 -3.87 30.16 -44.22
CA GLY A 526 -4.01 30.82 -42.92
C GLY A 526 -4.62 32.22 -42.99
N GLY A 527 -5.36 32.56 -44.05
CA GLY A 527 -5.91 33.90 -44.27
C GLY A 527 -4.94 34.90 -44.92
N TYR A 528 -3.72 34.47 -45.28
CA TYR A 528 -2.73 35.31 -45.94
C TYR A 528 -2.67 35.02 -47.45
N SER A 529 -2.56 36.10 -48.24
CA SER A 529 -2.35 36.01 -49.68
C SER A 529 -0.87 35.71 -50.00
N PRO A 530 -0.58 34.90 -51.04
CA PRO A 530 0.80 34.65 -51.47
C PRO A 530 1.50 35.91 -51.98
N ALA A 531 2.81 36.01 -51.72
CA ALA A 531 3.63 37.04 -52.31
C ALA A 531 3.86 36.75 -53.80
N THR A 532 3.84 37.78 -54.64
CA THR A 532 4.01 37.64 -56.08
C THR A 532 5.27 38.36 -56.57
N PHE A 533 5.92 37.78 -57.58
CA PHE A 533 7.05 38.37 -58.29
C PHE A 533 6.82 38.20 -59.78
N ALA A 534 6.75 39.31 -60.52
CA ALA A 534 6.43 39.30 -61.94
C ALA A 534 7.55 39.92 -62.78
N ILE A 535 7.87 39.27 -63.90
CA ILE A 535 8.77 39.78 -64.95
C ILE A 535 7.97 39.83 -66.24
N SER A 536 8.06 40.97 -66.93
CA SER A 536 7.56 41.13 -68.30
C SER A 536 8.71 41.47 -69.23
N ILE A 537 8.82 40.74 -70.34
CA ILE A 537 9.73 41.05 -71.44
C ILE A 537 8.87 41.52 -72.62
N PHE A 538 9.24 42.65 -73.20
CA PHE A 538 8.50 43.23 -74.32
C PHE A 538 9.41 43.74 -75.44
N SER A 539 8.87 43.81 -76.65
CA SER A 539 9.59 44.39 -77.81
C SER A 539 9.82 45.89 -77.62
N SER A 540 10.81 46.47 -78.31
CA SER A 540 11.07 47.93 -78.26
C SER A 540 9.86 48.79 -78.64
N ALA A 541 8.98 48.27 -79.51
CA ALA A 541 7.73 48.91 -79.90
C ALA A 541 6.55 48.68 -78.92
N ALA A 542 6.80 47.99 -77.80
CA ALA A 542 5.79 47.62 -76.79
C ALA A 542 4.52 47.03 -77.41
N ASN A 543 4.71 46.08 -78.34
CA ASN A 543 3.63 45.44 -79.09
C ASN A 543 3.67 43.91 -79.01
N ARG A 544 4.65 43.35 -78.31
CA ARG A 544 4.74 41.92 -77.99
C ARG A 544 5.18 41.81 -76.56
N PHE A 545 4.47 41.01 -75.77
CA PHE A 545 4.70 40.84 -74.34
C PHE A 545 4.82 39.36 -74.01
N LEU A 546 5.73 39.02 -73.12
CA LEU A 546 5.83 37.74 -72.44
C LEU A 546 5.91 38.01 -70.94
N ASN A 547 4.95 37.48 -70.20
CA ASN A 547 4.77 37.73 -68.77
C ASN A 547 4.95 36.43 -68.00
N LEU A 548 5.76 36.48 -66.96
CA LEU A 548 5.95 35.43 -65.96
C LEU A 548 5.65 36.02 -64.59
N GLU A 549 4.69 35.46 -63.87
CA GLU A 549 4.42 35.78 -62.47
C GLU A 549 4.60 34.51 -61.64
N LEU A 550 5.49 34.57 -60.65
CA LEU A 550 5.64 33.56 -59.62
C LEU A 550 4.89 34.02 -58.38
N SER A 551 4.21 33.08 -57.71
CA SER A 551 3.48 33.33 -56.47
C SER A 551 3.87 32.27 -55.46
N ALA A 552 4.22 32.67 -54.24
CA ALA A 552 4.67 31.76 -53.20
C ALA A 552 4.21 32.21 -51.80
N LEU A 553 3.89 31.24 -50.96
CA LEU A 553 3.54 31.43 -49.55
C LEU A 553 4.07 30.26 -48.73
N GLU A 554 4.64 30.59 -47.57
CA GLU A 554 4.87 29.63 -46.50
C GLU A 554 4.35 30.27 -45.21
N ALA A 555 3.49 29.56 -44.49
CA ALA A 555 2.84 30.02 -43.27
C ALA A 555 3.00 28.95 -42.18
N ASP A 556 3.48 29.38 -41.01
CA ASP A 556 3.60 28.56 -39.81
C ASP A 556 2.77 29.23 -38.69
N GLY A 557 1.89 28.46 -38.06
CA GLY A 557 0.96 28.93 -37.03
C GLY A 557 0.96 27.98 -35.84
N LYS A 558 1.31 28.48 -34.66
CA LYS A 558 1.38 27.69 -33.43
C LYS A 558 0.46 28.26 -32.37
N GLY A 559 -0.34 27.40 -31.76
CA GLY A 559 -1.27 27.74 -30.69
C GLY A 559 -1.09 26.83 -29.48
N LYS A 560 -1.22 27.40 -28.29
CA LYS A 560 -1.28 26.63 -27.04
C LYS A 560 -2.35 27.21 -26.14
N VAL A 561 -3.31 26.37 -25.75
CA VAL A 561 -4.39 26.70 -24.84
C VAL A 561 -4.28 25.82 -23.60
N VAL A 562 -4.31 26.42 -22.42
CA VAL A 562 -4.30 25.68 -21.14
C VAL A 562 -5.54 26.06 -20.36
N SER A 563 -6.35 25.08 -20.00
CA SER A 563 -7.50 25.24 -19.10
C SER A 563 -7.23 24.51 -17.79
N SER A 564 -7.35 25.21 -16.65
CA SER A 564 -7.02 24.64 -15.33
C SER A 564 -8.17 24.77 -14.31
N PRO A 565 -9.27 23.98 -14.44
CA PRO A 565 -10.34 24.01 -13.45
C PRO A 565 -9.90 23.35 -12.14
N ARG A 566 -10.35 23.93 -11.03
CA ARG A 566 -10.01 23.49 -9.67
C ARG A 566 -11.28 23.39 -8.84
N VAL A 567 -11.44 22.30 -8.11
CA VAL A 567 -12.60 22.08 -7.24
C VAL A 567 -12.15 21.41 -5.94
N VAL A 568 -12.79 21.78 -4.82
CA VAL A 568 -12.58 21.16 -3.51
C VAL A 568 -13.85 20.41 -3.15
N THR A 569 -13.71 19.18 -2.67
CA THR A 569 -14.82 18.38 -2.18
C THR A 569 -14.39 17.49 -1.03
N ALA A 570 -15.36 17.01 -0.25
CA ALA A 570 -15.10 16.01 0.78
C ALA A 570 -14.99 14.60 0.18
N ASP A 571 -14.39 13.69 0.94
CA ASP A 571 -14.27 12.29 0.59
C ASP A 571 -15.65 11.67 0.24
N GLN A 572 -15.70 10.93 -0.87
CA GLN A 572 -16.90 10.28 -1.43
C GLN A 572 -18.04 11.23 -1.89
N ILE A 573 -17.80 12.54 -1.94
CA ILE A 573 -18.80 13.51 -2.41
C ILE A 573 -18.47 13.99 -3.82
N LYS A 574 -19.41 13.78 -4.73
CA LYS A 574 -19.34 14.25 -6.12
C LYS A 574 -19.34 15.78 -6.17
N ALA A 575 -18.40 16.35 -6.93
CA ALA A 575 -18.31 17.77 -7.22
C ALA A 575 -18.28 18.04 -8.72
N LEU A 576 -18.84 19.18 -9.13
CA LEU A 576 -18.92 19.60 -10.52
C LEU A 576 -18.55 21.08 -10.64
N ILE A 577 -17.69 21.40 -11.61
CA ILE A 577 -17.37 22.75 -12.04
C ILE A 577 -17.54 22.84 -13.55
N GLU A 578 -18.32 23.81 -14.03
CA GLU A 578 -18.56 24.02 -15.47
C GLU A 578 -18.49 25.49 -15.87
N GLN A 579 -17.96 25.76 -17.07
CA GLN A 579 -17.90 27.09 -17.67
C GLN A 579 -18.12 26.99 -19.19
N GLY A 580 -19.09 27.72 -19.73
CA GLY A 580 -19.36 27.74 -21.16
C GLY A 580 -20.58 28.56 -21.53
N THR A 581 -21.14 28.28 -22.70
CA THR A 581 -22.33 28.96 -23.22
C THR A 581 -23.43 27.95 -23.55
N GLU A 582 -24.68 28.41 -23.54
CA GLU A 582 -25.84 27.63 -23.96
C GLU A 582 -26.34 28.12 -25.31
N LEU A 583 -26.47 27.18 -26.25
CA LEU A 583 -26.91 27.44 -27.62
C LEU A 583 -28.37 26.99 -27.78
N PRO A 584 -29.27 27.85 -28.28
CA PRO A 584 -30.66 27.49 -28.52
C PRO A 584 -30.81 26.68 -29.81
N TYR A 585 -31.53 25.57 -29.75
CA TYR A 585 -31.92 24.74 -30.89
C TYR A 585 -33.43 24.66 -31.00
N GLN A 586 -33.95 24.74 -32.22
CA GLN A 586 -35.36 24.52 -32.48
C GLN A 586 -35.63 23.01 -32.54
N VAL A 587 -36.51 22.52 -31.66
CA VAL A 587 -36.96 21.14 -31.63
C VAL A 587 -38.45 21.08 -31.94
N ALA A 588 -38.87 20.10 -32.75
CA ALA A 588 -40.29 19.85 -32.98
C ALA A 588 -40.89 19.19 -31.73
N THR A 589 -41.98 19.76 -31.20
CA THR A 589 -42.77 19.13 -30.15
C THR A 589 -43.64 18.03 -30.74
N SER A 590 -44.16 17.13 -29.89
CA SER A 590 -45.09 16.06 -30.29
C SER A 590 -46.38 16.56 -30.96
N SER A 591 -46.72 17.83 -30.77
CA SER A 591 -47.86 18.53 -31.37
C SER A 591 -47.53 19.27 -32.68
N GLY A 592 -46.29 19.18 -33.19
CA GLY A 592 -45.85 19.84 -34.42
C GLY A 592 -45.48 21.33 -34.27
N ALA A 593 -45.53 21.87 -33.04
CA ALA A 593 -45.05 23.22 -32.74
C ALA A 593 -43.52 23.23 -32.56
N THR A 594 -42.87 24.37 -32.80
CA THR A 594 -41.44 24.55 -32.53
C THR A 594 -41.22 24.98 -31.10
N SER A 595 -40.37 24.28 -30.35
CA SER A 595 -39.88 24.69 -29.02
C SER A 595 -38.37 24.92 -29.06
N ILE A 596 -37.85 25.75 -28.15
CA ILE A 596 -36.41 26.05 -28.06
C ILE A 596 -35.82 25.19 -26.94
N ALA A 597 -34.84 24.35 -27.29
CA ALA A 597 -34.06 23.55 -26.34
C ALA A 597 -32.62 24.05 -26.31
N PHE A 598 -32.07 24.29 -25.12
CA PHE A 598 -30.68 24.69 -24.96
C PHE A 598 -29.75 23.47 -24.95
N ARG A 599 -28.60 23.59 -25.62
CA ARG A 599 -27.47 22.64 -25.50
C ARG A 599 -26.24 23.41 -25.02
N LYS A 600 -25.51 22.85 -24.07
CA LYS A 600 -24.31 23.45 -23.50
C LYS A 600 -23.10 23.16 -24.39
N ALA A 601 -22.28 24.18 -24.62
CA ALA A 601 -20.91 24.05 -25.11
C ALA A 601 -19.99 24.57 -24.00
N ASN A 602 -19.54 23.67 -23.12
CA ASN A 602 -18.80 24.03 -21.92
C ASN A 602 -17.57 23.15 -21.66
N LEU A 603 -16.66 23.70 -20.87
CA LEU A 603 -15.68 22.93 -20.12
C LEU A 603 -16.35 22.46 -18.83
N LYS A 604 -16.44 21.15 -18.61
CA LYS A 604 -17.00 20.52 -17.40
C LYS A 604 -15.95 19.59 -16.79
N LEU A 605 -15.69 19.76 -15.49
CA LEU A 605 -14.98 18.78 -14.67
C LEU A 605 -15.94 18.28 -13.60
N GLU A 606 -16.24 16.99 -13.65
CA GLU A 606 -16.99 16.28 -12.63
C GLU A 606 -16.08 15.22 -12.01
N VAL A 607 -16.05 15.18 -10.68
CA VAL A 607 -15.15 14.30 -9.92
C VAL A 607 -15.78 13.80 -8.63
N THR A 608 -15.54 12.53 -8.31
CA THR A 608 -15.80 11.95 -6.99
C THR A 608 -14.49 11.36 -6.45
N PRO A 609 -13.90 11.92 -5.38
CA PRO A 609 -12.69 11.37 -4.80
C PRO A 609 -13.02 10.31 -3.74
N GLN A 610 -12.11 9.35 -3.57
CA GLN A 610 -12.09 8.40 -2.47
C GLN A 610 -10.66 8.27 -1.92
N ILE A 611 -10.47 8.56 -0.63
CA ILE A 611 -9.16 8.49 0.03
C ILE A 611 -8.96 7.07 0.59
N THR A 612 -7.87 6.43 0.19
CA THR A 612 -7.45 5.12 0.72
C THR A 612 -6.76 5.26 2.08
N PRO A 613 -6.72 4.20 2.91
CA PRO A 613 -5.99 4.21 4.19
C PRO A 613 -4.50 4.54 4.05
N GLU A 614 -3.89 4.22 2.90
CA GLU A 614 -2.50 4.48 2.56
C GLU A 614 -2.24 5.96 2.20
N GLY A 615 -3.30 6.74 1.97
CA GLY A 615 -3.21 8.15 1.59
C GLY A 615 -3.31 8.43 0.08
N ASN A 616 -3.38 7.39 -0.75
CA ASN A 616 -3.68 7.52 -2.18
C ASN A 616 -5.15 7.89 -2.41
N ILE A 617 -5.45 8.50 -3.55
CA ILE A 617 -6.75 9.04 -3.88
C ILE A 617 -7.25 8.37 -5.17
N ILE A 618 -8.36 7.64 -5.07
CA ILE A 618 -9.10 7.14 -6.23
C ILE A 618 -10.00 8.28 -6.71
N LEU A 619 -10.01 8.55 -8.01
CA LEU A 619 -10.81 9.60 -8.62
C LEU A 619 -11.68 8.99 -9.71
N ASP A 620 -12.99 9.09 -9.55
CA ASP A 620 -13.94 8.93 -10.66
C ASP A 620 -14.07 10.26 -11.37
N LEU A 621 -13.69 10.31 -12.64
CA LEU A 621 -13.56 11.55 -13.41
C LEU A 621 -14.41 11.50 -14.67
N ASP A 622 -15.13 12.59 -14.91
CA ASP A 622 -15.86 12.88 -16.14
C ASP A 622 -15.50 14.30 -16.58
N VAL A 623 -14.58 14.38 -17.55
CA VAL A 623 -14.05 15.62 -18.10
C VAL A 623 -14.64 15.83 -19.49
N ASN A 624 -15.24 16.99 -19.71
CA ASN A 624 -15.77 17.38 -21.01
C ASN A 624 -15.22 18.73 -21.45
N LYS A 625 -14.85 18.86 -22.71
CA LYS A 625 -14.44 20.13 -23.33
C LYS A 625 -15.16 20.30 -24.66
N ASP A 626 -16.28 21.01 -24.58
CA ASP A 626 -17.10 21.32 -25.74
C ASP A 626 -16.83 22.74 -26.23
N THR A 627 -16.88 22.91 -27.55
CA THR A 627 -16.75 24.22 -28.21
C THR A 627 -17.80 24.37 -29.31
N VAL A 628 -18.14 25.61 -29.64
CA VAL A 628 -19.05 25.92 -30.74
C VAL A 628 -18.38 25.54 -32.06
N GLY A 629 -19.03 24.68 -32.84
CA GLY A 629 -18.58 24.23 -34.15
C GLY A 629 -19.17 25.06 -35.29
N GLN A 630 -19.17 24.47 -36.49
CA GLN A 630 -19.65 25.12 -37.72
C GLN A 630 -21.14 25.47 -37.65
N SER A 631 -21.56 26.57 -38.26
CA SER A 631 -22.98 26.90 -38.40
C SER A 631 -23.67 25.95 -39.39
N THR A 632 -24.80 25.37 -39.00
CA THR A 632 -25.65 24.53 -39.86
C THR A 632 -27.02 25.16 -40.04
N ALA A 633 -27.83 24.65 -40.97
CA ALA A 633 -29.21 25.12 -41.18
C ALA A 633 -30.11 24.97 -39.93
N ALA A 634 -29.75 24.06 -39.00
CA ALA A 634 -30.51 23.77 -37.79
C ALA A 634 -29.90 24.39 -36.50
N GLY A 635 -28.87 25.22 -36.63
CA GLY A 635 -28.10 25.78 -35.51
C GLY A 635 -26.61 25.45 -35.60
N PHE A 636 -25.82 25.77 -34.58
CA PHE A 636 -24.38 25.47 -34.59
C PHE A 636 -24.13 23.97 -34.33
N ALA A 637 -23.09 23.38 -34.91
CA ALA A 637 -22.56 22.11 -34.44
C ALA A 637 -21.84 22.32 -33.09
N ILE A 638 -21.63 21.25 -32.32
CA ILE A 638 -20.83 21.28 -31.09
C ILE A 638 -19.68 20.30 -31.28
N ASN A 639 -18.45 20.80 -31.21
CA ASN A 639 -17.27 19.95 -31.19
C ASN A 639 -17.07 19.47 -29.76
N THR A 640 -17.06 18.16 -29.53
CA THR A 640 -17.01 17.57 -28.19
C THR A 640 -15.71 16.80 -27.97
N LYS A 641 -15.18 16.89 -26.75
CA LYS A 641 -14.00 16.12 -26.31
C LYS A 641 -14.27 15.62 -24.90
N HIS A 642 -14.52 14.31 -24.75
CA HIS A 642 -15.00 13.72 -23.51
C HIS A 642 -14.09 12.59 -23.02
N ILE A 643 -13.81 12.56 -21.72
CA ILE A 643 -13.02 11.52 -21.05
C ILE A 643 -13.77 11.11 -19.78
N LYS A 644 -14.06 9.82 -19.65
CA LYS A 644 -14.63 9.22 -18.45
C LYS A 644 -13.80 8.04 -17.99
N THR A 645 -13.29 8.08 -16.77
CA THR A 645 -12.35 7.07 -16.27
C THR A 645 -12.24 7.10 -14.75
N GLN A 646 -11.66 6.06 -14.19
CA GLN A 646 -11.32 5.95 -12.78
C GLN A 646 -9.81 5.74 -12.67
N VAL A 647 -9.14 6.56 -11.85
CA VAL A 647 -7.68 6.50 -11.68
C VAL A 647 -7.30 6.56 -10.20
N LEU A 648 -6.26 5.81 -9.83
CA LEU A 648 -5.62 5.91 -8.52
C LEU A 648 -4.40 6.82 -8.65
N VAL A 649 -4.32 7.85 -7.80
CA VAL A 649 -3.24 8.84 -7.83
C VAL A 649 -2.70 9.04 -6.43
N GLU A 650 -1.39 9.21 -6.31
CA GLU A 650 -0.75 9.57 -5.04
C GLU A 650 -1.14 10.99 -4.61
N ASN A 651 -1.12 11.25 -3.31
CA ASN A 651 -1.43 12.58 -2.76
C ASN A 651 -0.42 13.64 -3.25
N GLY A 652 -0.89 14.62 -4.03
CA GLY A 652 -0.06 15.64 -4.64
C GLY A 652 0.65 15.20 -5.92
N GLY A 653 0.51 13.93 -6.33
CA GLY A 653 1.04 13.42 -7.59
C GLY A 653 0.22 13.90 -8.78
N THR A 654 0.86 14.03 -9.94
CA THR A 654 0.20 14.35 -11.21
C THR A 654 0.18 13.13 -12.11
N VAL A 655 -1.00 12.77 -12.62
CA VAL A 655 -1.15 11.70 -13.61
C VAL A 655 -1.67 12.26 -14.93
N VAL A 656 -1.18 11.71 -16.04
CA VAL A 656 -1.77 11.91 -17.37
C VAL A 656 -2.87 10.89 -17.54
N ILE A 657 -4.11 11.37 -17.65
CA ILE A 657 -5.28 10.50 -17.74
C ILE A 657 -5.53 10.04 -19.17
N GLY A 658 -5.20 10.90 -20.12
CA GLY A 658 -5.35 10.60 -21.53
C GLY A 658 -5.05 11.81 -22.40
N GLY A 659 -5.11 11.56 -23.71
CA GLY A 659 -4.93 12.57 -24.72
C GLY A 659 -5.37 12.11 -26.09
N ILE A 660 -5.51 13.06 -27.01
CA ILE A 660 -5.86 12.83 -28.40
C ILE A 660 -4.80 13.51 -29.26
N PHE A 661 -4.22 12.75 -30.20
CA PHE A 661 -3.29 13.26 -31.19
C PHE A 661 -3.92 13.13 -32.58
N GLU A 662 -4.00 14.24 -33.30
CA GLU A 662 -4.55 14.31 -34.64
C GLU A 662 -3.54 14.97 -35.57
N LEU A 663 -3.30 14.35 -36.72
CA LEU A 663 -2.48 14.90 -37.80
C LEU A 663 -3.23 14.77 -39.12
N THR A 664 -3.57 15.90 -39.72
CA THR A 664 -4.14 15.97 -41.07
C THR A 664 -3.08 16.55 -42.00
N GLU A 665 -2.61 15.75 -42.97
CA GLU A 665 -1.76 16.21 -44.05
C GLU A 665 -2.51 16.18 -45.39
N SER A 666 -2.35 17.22 -46.19
CA SER A 666 -2.90 17.34 -47.53
C SER A 666 -1.83 17.90 -48.46
N GLU A 667 -1.57 17.19 -49.55
CA GLU A 667 -0.71 17.66 -50.65
C GLU A 667 -1.51 17.61 -51.96
N THR A 668 -1.66 18.77 -52.58
CA THR A 668 -2.38 18.96 -53.84
C THR A 668 -1.42 19.50 -54.89
N GLU A 669 -1.35 18.81 -56.04
CA GLU A 669 -0.59 19.24 -57.20
C GLU A 669 -1.52 19.37 -58.42
N THR A 670 -1.61 20.57 -58.99
CA THR A 670 -2.35 20.83 -60.22
C THR A 670 -1.36 21.24 -61.30
N LYS A 671 -1.36 20.54 -62.44
CA LYS A 671 -0.37 20.75 -63.49
C LYS A 671 -0.98 20.72 -64.88
N VAL A 672 -0.30 21.36 -65.83
CA VAL A 672 -0.58 21.20 -67.26
C VAL A 672 -0.05 19.82 -67.68
N PRO A 673 -0.87 18.95 -68.29
CA PRO A 673 -0.41 17.65 -68.78
C PRO A 673 0.80 17.77 -69.71
N VAL A 674 1.74 16.83 -69.62
CA VAL A 674 3.03 16.82 -70.35
C VAL A 674 3.99 17.92 -69.90
N LEU A 675 3.60 19.20 -69.97
CA LEU A 675 4.48 20.34 -69.69
C LEU A 675 4.88 20.44 -68.21
N GLY A 676 4.00 20.05 -67.29
CA GLY A 676 4.29 20.04 -65.85
C GLY A 676 5.29 18.97 -65.40
N ASP A 677 5.52 17.95 -66.25
CA ASP A 677 6.39 16.81 -65.96
C ASP A 677 7.79 16.94 -66.59
N LEU A 678 8.06 18.03 -67.32
CA LEU A 678 9.36 18.27 -67.92
C LEU A 678 10.44 18.54 -66.85
N PRO A 679 11.63 17.93 -66.95
CA PRO A 679 12.74 18.23 -66.05
C PRO A 679 13.20 19.68 -66.21
N GLY A 680 13.55 20.34 -65.11
CA GLY A 680 14.00 21.74 -65.07
C GLY A 680 12.87 22.76 -65.17
N VAL A 681 12.06 22.71 -66.23
CA VAL A 681 11.03 23.74 -66.54
C VAL A 681 9.61 23.39 -66.07
N GLY A 682 9.34 22.13 -65.68
CA GLY A 682 7.99 21.69 -65.31
C GLY A 682 7.35 22.47 -64.16
N ASN A 683 8.15 23.04 -63.26
CA ASN A 683 7.67 23.92 -62.18
C ASN A 683 6.97 25.20 -62.68
N LEU A 684 7.20 25.62 -63.92
CA LEU A 684 6.49 26.75 -64.53
C LEU A 684 5.08 26.41 -65.02
N PHE A 685 4.74 25.12 -65.02
CA PHE A 685 3.48 24.58 -65.54
C PHE A 685 2.68 23.82 -64.47
N LYS A 686 2.99 24.04 -63.19
CA LYS A 686 2.26 23.43 -62.07
C LYS A 686 2.17 24.36 -60.86
N THR A 687 1.17 24.09 -60.02
CA THR A 687 1.01 24.65 -58.68
C THR A 687 1.00 23.51 -57.68
N ARG A 688 1.65 23.74 -56.54
CA ARG A 688 1.70 22.77 -55.44
C ARG A 688 1.27 23.46 -54.16
N SER A 689 0.38 22.81 -53.41
CA SER A 689 -0.07 23.24 -52.10
C SER A 689 0.09 22.09 -51.10
N ARG A 690 0.79 22.33 -50.00
CA ARG A 690 0.90 21.41 -48.87
C ARG A 690 0.32 22.08 -47.64
N LEU A 691 -0.53 21.36 -46.92
CA LEU A 691 -1.11 21.75 -45.64
C LEU A 691 -0.88 20.62 -44.64
N ALA A 692 -0.37 20.94 -43.46
CA ALA A 692 -0.26 20.03 -42.34
C ALA A 692 -0.88 20.69 -41.10
N ASN A 693 -1.84 20.01 -40.47
CA ASN A 693 -2.49 20.46 -39.24
C ASN A 693 -2.31 19.38 -38.18
N LYS A 694 -1.56 19.71 -37.14
CA LYS A 694 -1.27 18.86 -36.00
C LYS A 694 -1.99 19.42 -34.77
N GLN A 695 -2.77 18.58 -34.10
CA GLN A 695 -3.48 18.93 -32.88
C GLN A 695 -3.20 17.88 -31.80
N GLU A 696 -2.88 18.32 -30.60
CA GLU A 696 -2.61 17.46 -29.47
C GLU A 696 -3.37 17.99 -28.25
N MET A 697 -4.16 17.13 -27.62
CA MET A 697 -4.81 17.40 -26.36
C MET A 697 -4.29 16.43 -25.30
N LEU A 698 -3.89 16.94 -24.14
CA LEU A 698 -3.50 16.16 -22.97
C LEU A 698 -4.28 16.61 -21.75
N VAL A 699 -4.71 15.65 -20.92
CA VAL A 699 -5.42 15.93 -19.67
C VAL A 699 -4.62 15.39 -18.49
N PHE A 700 -4.20 16.31 -17.62
CA PHE A 700 -3.48 16.03 -16.39
C PHE A 700 -4.41 16.24 -15.20
N ILE A 701 -4.31 15.39 -14.19
CA ILE A 701 -5.01 15.57 -12.91
C ILE A 701 -4.02 15.49 -11.76
N THR A 702 -4.20 16.38 -10.79
CA THR A 702 -3.41 16.45 -9.56
C THR A 702 -4.36 16.60 -8.37
N PRO A 703 -4.62 15.52 -7.60
CA PRO A 703 -5.37 15.63 -6.36
C PRO A 703 -4.43 15.95 -5.20
N ARG A 704 -4.94 16.70 -4.22
CA ARG A 704 -4.22 17.04 -3.00
C ARG A 704 -5.16 17.01 -1.82
N THR A 705 -4.87 16.21 -0.80
CA THR A 705 -5.62 16.27 0.45
C THR A 705 -5.34 17.61 1.14
N ILE A 706 -6.40 18.32 1.55
CA ILE A 706 -6.25 19.50 2.39
C ILE A 706 -6.08 18.97 3.82
N ALA A 707 -4.84 18.98 4.32
CA ALA A 707 -4.61 18.78 5.74
C ALA A 707 -5.25 19.95 6.48
N ASP A 708 -6.14 19.65 7.41
CA ASP A 708 -6.76 20.66 8.23
C ASP A 708 -5.64 21.41 8.95
N LYS A 709 -5.46 22.69 8.59
CA LYS A 709 -4.58 23.57 9.34
C LYS A 709 -5.28 23.70 10.68
N ALA A 710 -4.80 22.96 11.67
CA ALA A 710 -5.17 23.11 13.07
C ALA A 710 -5.25 24.61 13.35
N SER A 711 -6.48 25.13 13.40
CA SER A 711 -6.74 26.45 13.89
C SER A 711 -6.37 26.42 15.37
N ARG A 712 -5.57 27.42 15.71
CA ARG A 712 -4.80 27.56 16.93
C ARG A 712 -5.68 27.63 18.17
#